data_AF-A0A0D0A693-F1
#
_entry.id   AF-A0A0D0A693-F1
#
_cell.length_a   1.000
_cell.length_b   1.000
_cell.length_c   1.000
_cell.angle_alpha   90.00
_cell.angle_beta   90.00
_cell.angle_gamma   90.00
#
_symmetry.space_group_name_H-M   'P 1'
#
loop_
_entity.id
_entity.type
_entity.pdbx_description
1 polymer ?
#
loop_
_entity_poly.entity_id
_entity_poly.type
_entity_poly.pdbx_seq_one_letter_code
_entity_poly.pdbx_strand_id
1 'polypeptide(L)'
;MSLKLRCFLGLATLAWSQDSEFVLAAADSTLTSTVPSSYAVPGTFPTSLYSHYYNNPTATSAQPQPVISDPVTNEIFPYSLTDPYNISQYDTVDPHPLPPKASSQMLLQQAVAQIKSISVNPMLTNCARCQASLEIAKFLALAAPEQGTNLALTLCEYFKYSSSCEKSVGPFVMGPILTQVVSFADVGGYDGQSICSQFLGLCPAPAPTALNLTGWFAKPKPNPLPPPKQPSGQLLKVLHLSDMHIDPRYANGAEANCTTGLCCRENAYNSHSPNTPLLPASRYGSFLCDSPFSLITSVLEAIPPLTGTESTGFDFTMFTGDMLAHDPENQQSRALNEYSEVVLYDLFKRMLGPGPTYATLGNHDTCLPDLASPSSLGGALGQQFSWLYDHVTALWEQEGWLPEASVESSRTHYAAYMVKRADGLRVISLDTNLWYKSNYFNYINSSEPDVSGILRFLTDELQDAEDAGDRVWIIGHVVSGWDGSNALPNPTNLSDVPSVDRFSPHVIANIFWGHTHEDQLSIFYANNGTNMSAETAQTVSWTGPSVTPLTNLNSGFRVYEVDSATFEVIDAYTWKSYVNDYPALDSQTQFGPTFEFEYSTREAYGGNITWGATDPLNATWWQLVTERACVPSFLLLSLYMLFQRWKWTRL
;
A
#
# COMPACT_ATOMS: atom_id res chain seq x y z
N MET A 1 9.42 21.56 27.96
CA MET A 1 9.03 20.13 28.07
C MET A 1 8.79 19.66 26.65
N SER A 2 9.54 18.67 26.15
CA SER A 2 9.42 18.22 24.75
C SER A 2 7.99 17.80 24.43
N LEU A 3 7.49 18.08 23.23
CA LEU A 3 6.17 17.66 22.73
C LEU A 3 5.95 16.16 22.98
N LYS A 4 6.97 15.34 22.69
CA LYS A 4 6.97 13.89 22.99
C LYS A 4 6.64 13.60 24.46
N LEU A 5 7.21 14.35 25.41
CA LEU A 5 6.96 14.12 26.84
C LEU A 5 5.56 14.55 27.26
N ARG A 6 4.99 15.61 26.66
CA ARG A 6 3.60 16.04 26.90
C ARG A 6 2.59 15.02 26.38
N CYS A 7 2.79 14.53 25.16
CA CYS A 7 1.93 13.50 24.57
C CYS A 7 2.04 12.16 25.34
N PHE A 8 3.24 11.77 25.78
CA PHE A 8 3.44 10.53 26.55
C PHE A 8 2.75 10.56 27.92
N LEU A 9 2.81 11.69 28.63
CA LEU A 9 2.07 11.88 29.88
C LEU A 9 0.55 11.88 29.65
N GLY A 10 0.08 12.33 28.49
CA GLY A 10 -1.32 12.27 28.10
C GLY A 10 -1.82 10.86 27.74
N LEU A 11 -1.01 10.06 27.04
CA LEU A 11 -1.35 8.67 26.71
C LEU A 11 -1.41 7.78 27.95
N ALA A 12 -0.53 8.00 28.93
CA ALA A 12 -0.53 7.26 30.19
C ALA A 12 -1.84 7.44 31.00
N THR A 13 -2.51 8.59 30.88
CA THR A 13 -3.80 8.85 31.54
C THR A 13 -5.00 8.21 30.81
N LEU A 14 -4.94 8.01 29.49
CA LEU A 14 -5.98 7.34 28.70
C LEU A 14 -6.13 5.86 29.04
N ALA A 15 -5.04 5.17 29.39
CA ALA A 15 -5.09 3.77 29.83
C ALA A 15 -5.91 3.57 31.13
N TRP A 16 -6.30 4.66 31.82
CA TRP A 16 -6.99 4.63 33.11
C TRP A 16 -8.45 5.13 33.08
N SER A 17 -8.96 5.63 31.95
CA SER A 17 -10.35 6.09 31.83
C SER A 17 -11.08 5.35 30.70
N GLN A 18 -11.72 4.24 31.03
CA GLN A 18 -12.84 3.69 30.27
C GLN A 18 -14.12 4.38 30.76
N ASP A 19 -15.06 4.65 29.86
CA ASP A 19 -16.39 5.26 30.09
C ASP A 19 -16.48 6.77 29.93
N SER A 20 -16.72 7.21 28.69
CA SER A 20 -17.42 8.47 28.39
C SER A 20 -18.19 8.30 27.08
N GLU A 21 -19.52 8.29 27.14
CA GLU A 21 -20.40 8.35 25.97
C GLU A 21 -20.29 9.74 25.31
N PHE A 22 -19.99 9.78 24.01
CA PHE A 22 -19.93 11.03 23.23
C PHE A 22 -21.07 11.06 22.21
N VAL A 23 -21.93 12.08 22.32
CA VAL A 23 -22.92 12.45 21.31
C VAL A 23 -22.31 13.54 20.44
N LEU A 24 -21.98 13.22 19.19
CA LEU A 24 -21.66 14.23 18.18
C LEU A 24 -22.98 14.88 17.73
N ALA A 25 -23.10 16.19 17.92
CA ALA A 25 -24.13 16.98 17.26
C ALA A 25 -23.71 17.12 15.79
N ALA A 26 -24.47 16.52 14.87
CA ALA A 26 -24.37 16.83 13.46
C ALA A 26 -24.74 18.31 13.27
N ALA A 27 -23.80 19.12 12.83
CA ALA A 27 -24.05 20.48 12.37
C ALA A 27 -23.82 20.52 10.85
N ASP A 28 -24.73 21.18 10.13
CA ASP A 28 -24.68 21.32 8.67
C ASP A 28 -23.33 21.87 8.20
N SER A 29 -22.59 21.05 7.46
CA SER A 29 -21.35 21.45 6.79
C SER A 29 -21.67 22.24 5.52
N THR A 30 -20.78 23.17 5.18
CA THR A 30 -20.88 24.06 4.02
C THR A 30 -20.34 23.41 2.73
N LEU A 31 -20.56 22.11 2.56
CA LEU A 31 -20.78 21.61 1.21
C LEU A 31 -22.00 22.36 0.68
N THR A 32 -21.91 22.97 -0.50
CA THR A 32 -23.07 23.51 -1.21
C THR A 32 -24.27 22.58 -1.01
N SER A 33 -25.41 23.12 -0.60
CA SER A 33 -26.62 22.45 -0.06
C SER A 33 -27.33 21.46 -1.01
N THR A 34 -26.56 20.68 -1.77
CA THR A 34 -26.99 19.88 -2.92
C THR A 34 -26.38 18.48 -2.94
N VAL A 35 -25.47 18.12 -2.01
CA VAL A 35 -24.84 16.80 -1.97
C VAL A 35 -25.43 15.96 -0.82
N PRO A 36 -25.86 14.71 -1.05
CA PRO A 36 -26.43 13.86 -0.01
C PRO A 36 -25.40 13.53 1.09
N SER A 37 -25.82 13.55 2.35
CA SER A 37 -25.00 13.08 3.48
C SER A 37 -24.80 11.56 3.49
N SER A 38 -25.64 10.82 2.77
CA SER A 38 -25.49 9.39 2.54
C SER A 38 -26.12 8.95 1.22
N TYR A 39 -25.67 7.81 0.71
CA TYR A 39 -26.17 7.20 -0.51
C TYR A 39 -26.27 5.69 -0.34
N ALA A 40 -27.50 5.17 -0.46
CA ALA A 40 -27.76 3.73 -0.49
C ALA A 40 -27.67 3.25 -1.93
N VAL A 41 -26.65 2.44 -2.22
CA VAL A 41 -26.42 1.87 -3.55
C VAL A 41 -27.59 0.93 -3.92
N PRO A 42 -27.95 0.76 -5.19
CA PRO A 42 -28.88 -0.31 -5.60
C PRO A 42 -28.41 -1.70 -5.16
N GLY A 43 -29.32 -2.54 -4.68
CA GLY A 43 -28.97 -3.89 -4.20
C GLY A 43 -28.74 -4.90 -5.32
N THR A 44 -29.07 -4.57 -6.56
CA THR A 44 -28.83 -5.39 -7.74
C THR A 44 -27.51 -5.01 -8.38
N PHE A 45 -26.67 -6.00 -8.68
CA PHE A 45 -25.42 -5.75 -9.39
C PHE A 45 -25.67 -5.14 -10.78
N PRO A 46 -24.92 -4.10 -11.19
CA PRO A 46 -25.08 -3.44 -12.48
C PRO A 46 -24.58 -4.32 -13.65
N THR A 47 -25.47 -5.20 -14.14
CA THR A 47 -25.18 -6.18 -15.21
C THR A 47 -24.75 -5.59 -16.56
N SER A 48 -24.89 -4.28 -16.75
CA SER A 48 -24.45 -3.58 -17.96
C SER A 48 -22.96 -3.26 -17.98
N LEU A 49 -22.23 -3.45 -16.86
CA LEU A 49 -20.79 -3.18 -16.80
C LEU A 49 -20.01 -4.06 -17.78
N TYR A 50 -20.42 -5.32 -17.92
CA TYR A 50 -19.79 -6.31 -18.80
C TYR A 50 -20.82 -6.97 -19.71
N SER A 51 -20.37 -7.41 -20.90
CA SER A 51 -21.25 -8.05 -21.88
C SER A 51 -21.58 -9.50 -21.55
N HIS A 52 -20.69 -10.20 -20.83
CA HIS A 52 -20.79 -11.63 -20.54
C HIS A 52 -20.35 -11.94 -19.11
N TYR A 53 -20.98 -12.95 -18.52
CA TYR A 53 -20.68 -13.47 -17.18
C TYR A 53 -20.69 -15.00 -17.21
N TYR A 54 -19.82 -15.62 -16.41
CA TYR A 54 -19.77 -17.08 -16.25
C TYR A 54 -20.94 -17.62 -15.41
N ASN A 55 -21.50 -16.79 -14.55
CA ASN A 55 -22.65 -17.10 -13.71
C ASN A 55 -23.78 -16.07 -13.89
N ASN A 56 -24.87 -16.20 -13.13
CA ASN A 56 -25.91 -15.18 -13.11
C ASN A 56 -25.47 -14.01 -12.19
N PRO A 57 -25.13 -12.82 -12.72
CA PRO A 57 -24.62 -11.71 -11.92
C PRO A 57 -25.65 -11.10 -10.96
N THR A 58 -26.94 -11.45 -11.08
CA THR A 58 -27.98 -10.99 -10.15
C THR A 58 -28.25 -11.98 -9.02
N ALA A 59 -27.59 -13.14 -9.00
CA ALA A 59 -27.77 -14.12 -7.93
C ALA A 59 -27.14 -13.60 -6.63
N THR A 60 -27.83 -13.73 -5.51
CA THR A 60 -27.27 -13.36 -4.19
C THR A 60 -26.42 -14.48 -3.58
N SER A 61 -26.62 -15.72 -4.04
CA SER A 61 -25.90 -16.90 -3.55
C SER A 61 -24.48 -17.02 -4.07
N ALA A 62 -24.07 -16.21 -5.04
CA ALA A 62 -22.72 -16.22 -5.60
C ALA A 62 -22.31 -14.80 -6.01
N GLN A 63 -21.01 -14.50 -5.91
CA GLN A 63 -20.44 -13.27 -6.41
C GLN A 63 -20.54 -13.19 -7.96
N PRO A 64 -20.77 -12.02 -8.57
CA PRO A 64 -20.68 -11.84 -10.02
C PRO A 64 -19.30 -12.23 -10.58
N GLN A 65 -19.27 -13.02 -11.66
CA GLN A 65 -18.05 -13.46 -12.34
C GLN A 65 -18.05 -13.01 -13.81
N PRO A 66 -17.62 -11.77 -14.10
CA PRO A 66 -17.57 -11.26 -15.47
C PRO A 66 -16.55 -12.01 -16.33
N VAL A 67 -16.81 -12.09 -17.63
CA VAL A 67 -15.83 -12.58 -18.62
C VAL A 67 -14.98 -11.39 -19.06
N ILE A 68 -13.72 -11.38 -18.65
CA ILE A 68 -12.78 -10.27 -18.91
C ILE A 68 -11.83 -10.65 -20.04
N SER A 69 -11.67 -9.72 -20.99
CA SER A 69 -10.62 -9.79 -22.01
C SER A 69 -9.54 -8.80 -21.62
N ASP A 70 -8.29 -9.25 -21.65
CA ASP A 70 -7.15 -8.35 -21.53
C ASP A 70 -7.04 -7.52 -22.82
N PRO A 71 -7.10 -6.19 -22.75
CA PRO A 71 -6.94 -5.36 -23.93
C PRO A 71 -5.50 -5.26 -24.44
N VAL A 72 -4.49 -5.59 -23.62
CA VAL A 72 -3.07 -5.57 -24.01
C VAL A 72 -2.74 -6.79 -24.85
N THR A 73 -3.09 -8.00 -24.39
CA THR A 73 -2.85 -9.25 -25.15
C THR A 73 -3.97 -9.62 -26.11
N ASN A 74 -5.18 -9.07 -25.92
CA ASN A 74 -6.41 -9.47 -26.62
C ASN A 74 -6.86 -10.91 -26.34
N GLU A 75 -6.45 -11.48 -25.20
CA GLU A 75 -6.86 -12.81 -24.74
C GLU A 75 -7.95 -12.73 -23.67
N ILE A 76 -8.79 -13.77 -23.56
CA ILE A 76 -9.81 -13.88 -22.52
C ILE A 76 -9.21 -14.61 -21.33
N PHE A 77 -9.32 -14.01 -20.14
CA PHE A 77 -8.85 -14.63 -18.92
C PHE A 77 -9.65 -15.91 -18.60
N PRO A 78 -8.97 -17.01 -18.21
CA PRO A 78 -9.62 -18.28 -17.96
C PRO A 78 -10.49 -18.25 -16.69
N TYR A 79 -11.64 -18.93 -16.73
CA TYR A 79 -12.56 -19.06 -15.60
C TYR A 79 -11.89 -19.55 -14.30
N SER A 80 -10.85 -20.38 -14.41
CA SER A 80 -10.13 -20.92 -13.25
C SER A 80 -9.50 -19.87 -12.34
N LEU A 81 -9.30 -18.63 -12.81
CA LEU A 81 -8.79 -17.54 -11.97
C LEU A 81 -9.82 -17.08 -10.94
N THR A 82 -11.11 -17.20 -11.26
CA THR A 82 -12.23 -16.69 -10.46
C THR A 82 -13.09 -17.78 -9.85
N ASP A 83 -12.80 -19.07 -10.11
CA ASP A 83 -13.52 -20.20 -9.54
C ASP A 83 -13.23 -20.34 -8.02
N PRO A 84 -14.21 -20.08 -7.14
CA PRO A 84 -14.00 -20.16 -5.69
C PRO A 84 -13.82 -21.61 -5.20
N TYR A 85 -14.24 -22.62 -5.97
CA TYR A 85 -14.24 -24.02 -5.56
C TYR A 85 -12.96 -24.76 -5.93
N ASN A 86 -12.27 -24.35 -7.00
CA ASN A 86 -11.10 -25.03 -7.54
C ASN A 86 -9.87 -24.11 -7.61
N ILE A 87 -9.46 -23.57 -6.46
CA ILE A 87 -8.33 -22.64 -6.37
C ILE A 87 -7.00 -23.39 -6.58
N SER A 88 -6.27 -23.02 -7.63
CA SER A 88 -4.93 -23.55 -7.92
C SER A 88 -4.00 -23.38 -6.73
N GLN A 89 -3.19 -24.41 -6.44
CA GLN A 89 -2.29 -24.41 -5.27
C GLN A 89 -0.82 -24.18 -5.62
N TYR A 90 -0.43 -24.22 -6.90
CA TYR A 90 0.94 -23.95 -7.32
C TYR A 90 0.92 -23.39 -8.75
N ASP A 91 1.65 -22.32 -9.00
CA ASP A 91 1.93 -21.87 -10.36
C ASP A 91 3.06 -22.69 -10.97
N THR A 92 2.74 -23.46 -12.02
CA THR A 92 3.68 -24.29 -12.77
C THR A 92 3.94 -23.77 -14.18
N VAL A 93 3.27 -22.68 -14.57
CA VAL A 93 3.32 -22.08 -15.90
C VAL A 93 4.44 -21.05 -15.96
N ASP A 94 4.63 -20.28 -14.89
CA ASP A 94 5.60 -19.20 -14.86
C ASP A 94 7.07 -19.66 -14.78
N PRO A 95 8.01 -18.92 -15.39
CA PRO A 95 9.42 -19.30 -15.43
C PRO A 95 10.12 -19.10 -14.07
N HIS A 96 10.78 -20.17 -13.60
CA HIS A 96 11.59 -20.17 -12.38
C HIS A 96 13.07 -20.46 -12.72
N PRO A 97 13.84 -19.47 -13.21
CA PRO A 97 15.17 -19.70 -13.74
C PRO A 97 16.18 -20.05 -12.64
N LEU A 98 17.00 -21.08 -12.89
CA LEU A 98 18.08 -21.52 -12.01
C LEU A 98 19.43 -21.50 -12.76
N PRO A 99 20.55 -21.06 -12.16
CA PRO A 99 21.89 -21.11 -12.75
C PRO A 99 22.50 -22.54 -12.78
N PRO A 100 23.53 -22.84 -13.58
CA PRO A 100 24.11 -24.19 -13.69
C PRO A 100 25.36 -24.43 -12.82
N LYS A 101 25.53 -25.64 -12.23
CA LYS A 101 26.84 -26.29 -11.86
C LYS A 101 26.75 -27.72 -11.26
N ALA A 102 27.82 -28.17 -10.57
CA ALA A 102 28.23 -29.51 -10.10
C ALA A 102 27.18 -30.36 -9.33
N SER A 103 27.51 -31.59 -8.87
CA SER A 103 26.51 -32.52 -8.28
C SER A 103 25.91 -32.01 -6.95
N SER A 104 24.81 -31.29 -7.13
CA SER A 104 23.90 -30.64 -6.20
C SER A 104 23.74 -31.31 -4.83
N GLN A 105 23.41 -32.60 -4.80
CA GLN A 105 23.04 -33.34 -3.60
C GLN A 105 24.12 -33.34 -2.51
N MET A 106 25.39 -33.46 -2.90
CA MET A 106 26.51 -33.55 -1.94
C MET A 106 26.81 -32.20 -1.31
N LEU A 107 26.73 -31.12 -2.08
CA LEU A 107 26.92 -29.76 -1.58
C LEU A 107 25.82 -29.41 -0.57
N LEU A 108 24.56 -29.79 -0.86
CA LEU A 108 23.42 -29.57 0.05
C LEU A 108 23.61 -30.29 1.39
N GLN A 109 23.94 -31.58 1.37
CA GLN A 109 24.11 -32.36 2.60
C GLN A 109 25.19 -31.76 3.51
N GLN A 110 26.31 -31.34 2.92
CA GLN A 110 27.41 -30.71 3.67
C GLN A 110 27.00 -29.35 4.25
N ALA A 111 26.29 -28.53 3.47
CA ALA A 111 25.79 -27.24 3.91
C ALA A 111 24.80 -27.38 5.09
N VAL A 112 23.80 -28.26 4.97
CA VAL A 112 22.82 -28.52 6.04
C VAL A 112 23.51 -28.99 7.33
N ALA A 113 24.50 -29.88 7.21
CA ALA A 113 25.24 -30.38 8.37
C ALA A 113 26.03 -29.27 9.08
N GLN A 114 26.70 -28.39 8.32
CA GLN A 114 27.46 -27.28 8.88
C GLN A 114 26.55 -26.24 9.54
N ILE A 115 25.42 -25.88 8.91
CA ILE A 115 24.45 -24.92 9.48
C ILE A 115 23.88 -25.45 10.79
N LYS A 116 23.44 -26.70 10.84
CA LYS A 116 22.95 -27.34 12.08
C LYS A 116 24.01 -27.35 13.18
N SER A 117 25.27 -27.57 12.82
CA SER A 117 26.37 -27.53 13.79
C SER A 117 26.63 -26.13 14.33
N ILE A 118 26.50 -25.09 13.52
CA ILE A 118 26.69 -23.69 13.93
C ILE A 118 25.52 -23.21 14.79
N SER A 119 24.28 -23.56 14.43
CA SER A 119 23.07 -23.08 15.12
C SER A 119 23.02 -23.49 16.59
N VAL A 120 23.60 -24.64 16.94
CA VAL A 120 23.64 -25.17 18.33
C VAL A 120 24.96 -24.88 19.06
N ASN A 121 25.92 -24.18 18.44
CA ASN A 121 27.23 -23.93 19.03
C ASN A 121 27.18 -22.84 20.13
N PRO A 122 27.35 -23.20 21.42
CA PRO A 122 27.17 -22.25 22.52
C PRO A 122 28.22 -21.13 22.57
N MET A 123 29.34 -21.26 21.84
CA MET A 123 30.44 -20.28 21.85
C MET A 123 30.20 -19.08 20.94
N LEU A 124 29.22 -19.14 20.04
CA LEU A 124 28.87 -18.05 19.13
C LEU A 124 27.65 -17.29 19.64
N THR A 125 27.56 -15.98 19.42
CA THR A 125 26.33 -15.21 19.65
C THR A 125 25.27 -15.63 18.63
N ASN A 126 23.98 -15.40 18.93
CA ASN A 126 22.90 -15.71 17.99
C ASN A 126 23.11 -15.05 16.62
N CYS A 127 23.61 -13.81 16.61
CA CYS A 127 23.90 -13.07 15.40
C CYS A 127 25.04 -13.71 14.59
N ALA A 128 26.17 -14.03 15.26
CA ALA A 128 27.29 -14.68 14.62
C ALA A 128 26.93 -16.07 14.07
N ARG A 129 26.05 -16.83 14.76
CA ARG A 129 25.53 -18.11 14.25
C ARG A 129 24.70 -17.91 12.99
N CYS A 130 23.87 -16.87 12.96
CA CYS A 130 23.01 -16.58 11.82
C CYS A 130 23.84 -16.19 10.58
N GLN A 131 24.75 -15.21 10.71
CA GLN A 131 25.62 -14.79 9.60
C GLN A 131 26.49 -15.94 9.09
N ALA A 132 27.11 -16.73 9.99
CA ALA A 132 27.90 -17.89 9.57
C ALA A 132 27.05 -18.98 8.90
N SER A 133 25.77 -19.11 9.27
CA SER A 133 24.83 -20.01 8.58
C SER A 133 24.48 -19.49 7.19
N LEU A 134 24.28 -18.17 7.04
CA LEU A 134 24.05 -17.54 5.74
C LEU A 134 25.27 -17.64 4.82
N GLU A 135 26.50 -17.57 5.33
CA GLU A 135 27.72 -17.79 4.55
C GLU A 135 27.77 -19.21 3.94
N ILE A 136 27.36 -20.22 4.70
CA ILE A 136 27.24 -21.59 4.18
C ILE A 136 26.12 -21.68 3.15
N ALA A 137 24.98 -21.04 3.40
CA ALA A 137 23.88 -20.99 2.45
C ALA A 137 24.29 -20.30 1.14
N LYS A 138 25.06 -19.21 1.21
CA LYS A 138 25.63 -18.50 0.06
C LYS A 138 26.61 -19.37 -0.70
N PHE A 139 27.49 -20.10 -0.01
CA PHE A 139 28.37 -21.07 -0.67
C PHE A 139 27.56 -22.11 -1.46
N LEU A 140 26.50 -22.67 -0.88
CA LEU A 140 25.63 -23.62 -1.58
C LEU A 140 24.92 -22.96 -2.77
N ALA A 141 24.32 -21.79 -2.58
CA ALA A 141 23.56 -21.10 -3.62
C ALA A 141 24.46 -20.71 -4.81
N LEU A 142 25.73 -20.37 -4.57
CA LEU A 142 26.70 -20.11 -5.64
C LEU A 142 27.23 -21.38 -6.32
N ALA A 143 27.32 -22.50 -5.60
CA ALA A 143 27.91 -23.74 -6.09
C ALA A 143 26.89 -24.69 -6.76
N ALA A 144 25.66 -24.69 -6.26
CA ALA A 144 24.53 -25.54 -6.64
C ALA A 144 23.20 -24.81 -6.35
N PRO A 145 22.88 -23.74 -7.08
CA PRO A 145 21.69 -22.92 -6.84
C PRO A 145 20.37 -23.69 -6.91
N GLU A 146 20.30 -24.77 -7.68
CA GLU A 146 19.16 -25.69 -7.71
C GLU A 146 18.85 -26.35 -6.36
N GLN A 147 19.78 -26.30 -5.40
CA GLN A 147 19.57 -26.77 -4.03
C GLN A 147 19.24 -25.65 -3.04
N GLY A 148 19.25 -24.38 -3.46
CA GLY A 148 18.93 -23.26 -2.58
C GLY A 148 17.52 -23.38 -1.99
N THR A 149 16.53 -23.69 -2.83
CA THR A 149 15.15 -24.01 -2.38
C THR A 149 15.13 -25.21 -1.43
N ASN A 150 15.81 -26.31 -1.77
CA ASN A 150 15.83 -27.51 -0.92
C ASN A 150 16.47 -27.21 0.45
N LEU A 151 17.47 -26.34 0.49
CA LEU A 151 18.06 -25.85 1.72
C LEU A 151 17.03 -25.04 2.52
N ALA A 152 16.36 -24.07 1.91
CA ALA A 152 15.33 -23.26 2.58
C ALA A 152 14.22 -24.13 3.18
N LEU A 153 13.69 -25.10 2.42
CA LEU A 153 12.71 -26.07 2.89
C LEU A 153 13.22 -26.90 4.08
N THR A 154 14.40 -27.49 3.95
CA THR A 154 15.00 -28.32 5.00
C THR A 154 15.20 -27.53 6.30
N LEU A 155 15.62 -26.27 6.20
CA LEU A 155 15.82 -25.40 7.36
C LEU A 155 14.47 -24.95 7.95
N CYS A 156 13.48 -24.63 7.11
CA CYS A 156 12.13 -24.30 7.57
C CYS A 156 11.52 -25.45 8.38
N GLU A 157 11.62 -26.69 7.90
CA GLU A 157 11.09 -27.86 8.61
C GLU A 157 11.85 -28.13 9.91
N TYR A 158 13.18 -27.99 9.88
CA TYR A 158 14.03 -28.24 11.03
C TYR A 158 13.79 -27.24 12.17
N PHE A 159 13.70 -25.95 11.83
CA PHE A 159 13.46 -24.88 12.80
C PHE A 159 11.98 -24.61 13.06
N LYS A 160 11.08 -25.24 12.29
CA LYS A 160 9.62 -25.05 12.34
C LYS A 160 9.22 -23.59 12.11
N TYR A 161 9.80 -22.96 11.08
CA TYR A 161 9.49 -21.56 10.75
C TYR A 161 8.07 -21.38 10.23
N SER A 162 7.49 -22.41 9.62
CA SER A 162 6.11 -22.39 9.13
C SER A 162 5.41 -23.73 9.43
N SER A 163 4.09 -23.68 9.56
CA SER A 163 3.24 -24.87 9.60
C SER A 163 3.18 -25.59 8.25
N SER A 164 3.46 -24.88 7.14
CA SER A 164 3.53 -25.42 5.78
C SER A 164 4.73 -24.83 5.03
N CYS A 165 5.91 -25.42 5.24
CA CYS A 165 7.16 -24.98 4.62
C CYS A 165 7.11 -25.03 3.08
N GLU A 166 6.48 -26.05 2.49
CA GLU A 166 6.34 -26.16 1.03
C GLU A 166 5.57 -24.98 0.42
N LYS A 167 4.52 -24.51 1.10
CA LYS A 167 3.69 -23.39 0.63
C LYS A 167 4.33 -22.02 0.84
N SER A 168 5.31 -21.92 1.75
CA SER A 168 5.95 -20.64 2.09
C SER A 168 7.32 -20.47 1.45
N VAL A 169 8.16 -21.51 1.43
CA VAL A 169 9.55 -21.43 0.91
C VAL A 169 9.86 -22.50 -0.16
N GLY A 170 8.83 -23.14 -0.70
CA GLY A 170 8.97 -24.13 -1.78
C GLY A 170 9.43 -23.55 -3.12
N PRO A 171 9.60 -24.43 -4.13
CA PRO A 171 10.17 -24.08 -5.43
C PRO A 171 9.31 -23.15 -6.27
N PHE A 172 8.01 -23.09 -6.02
CA PHE A 172 7.04 -22.28 -6.76
C PHE A 172 6.63 -21.00 -6.00
N VAL A 173 7.33 -20.68 -4.92
CA VAL A 173 7.06 -19.51 -4.04
C VAL A 173 8.39 -18.82 -3.69
N MET A 174 8.70 -18.58 -2.41
CA MET A 174 9.90 -17.84 -2.00
C MET A 174 11.24 -18.57 -2.18
N GLY A 175 11.27 -19.89 -2.37
CA GLY A 175 12.53 -20.65 -2.43
C GLY A 175 13.56 -20.12 -3.45
N PRO A 176 13.17 -19.90 -4.72
CA PRO A 176 14.04 -19.27 -5.71
C PRO A 176 14.48 -17.86 -5.32
N ILE A 177 13.59 -17.04 -4.76
CA ILE A 177 13.91 -15.66 -4.35
C ILE A 177 14.94 -15.64 -3.21
N LEU A 178 14.75 -16.46 -2.18
CA LEU A 178 15.71 -16.61 -1.08
C LEU A 178 17.09 -17.06 -1.60
N THR A 179 17.10 -17.96 -2.59
CA THR A 179 18.33 -18.43 -3.25
C THR A 179 19.05 -17.29 -3.98
N GLN A 180 18.30 -16.45 -4.70
CA GLN A 180 18.86 -15.26 -5.36
C GLN A 180 19.45 -14.29 -4.32
N VAL A 181 18.67 -13.91 -3.32
CA VAL A 181 19.09 -12.92 -2.31
C VAL A 181 20.34 -13.36 -1.58
N VAL A 182 20.38 -14.60 -1.09
CA VAL A 182 21.56 -15.14 -0.39
C VAL A 182 22.78 -15.25 -1.31
N SER A 183 22.60 -15.42 -2.62
CA SER A 183 23.71 -15.46 -3.59
C SER A 183 24.36 -14.09 -3.78
N PHE A 184 23.57 -13.01 -3.83
CA PHE A 184 24.04 -11.65 -4.11
C PHE A 184 24.40 -10.85 -2.86
N ALA A 185 23.68 -11.04 -1.76
CA ALA A 185 23.85 -10.28 -0.51
C ALA A 185 25.23 -10.47 0.15
N ASP A 186 25.75 -9.43 0.79
CA ASP A 186 26.90 -9.52 1.71
C ASP A 186 26.49 -10.16 3.05
N VAL A 187 26.27 -11.47 3.02
CA VAL A 187 25.75 -12.25 4.16
C VAL A 187 26.68 -12.33 5.37
N GLY A 188 27.96 -12.03 5.21
CA GLY A 188 28.92 -11.92 6.32
C GLY A 188 28.98 -10.51 6.93
N GLY A 189 28.49 -9.50 6.20
CA GLY A 189 28.53 -8.09 6.57
C GLY A 189 27.15 -7.50 6.84
N TYR A 190 26.91 -6.31 6.29
CA TYR A 190 25.74 -5.47 6.61
C TYR A 190 24.41 -6.12 6.19
N ASP A 191 24.37 -6.72 5.01
CA ASP A 191 23.18 -7.40 4.48
C ASP A 191 22.82 -8.60 5.34
N GLY A 192 23.80 -9.43 5.69
CA GLY A 192 23.60 -10.57 6.57
C GLY A 192 23.08 -10.19 7.94
N GLN A 193 23.62 -9.14 8.55
CA GLN A 193 23.10 -8.61 9.81
C GLN A 193 21.65 -8.13 9.68
N SER A 194 21.34 -7.41 8.59
CA SER A 194 19.98 -6.92 8.29
C SER A 194 18.98 -8.06 8.10
N ILE A 195 19.33 -9.09 7.31
CA ILE A 195 18.50 -10.29 7.08
C ILE A 195 18.25 -11.03 8.40
N CYS A 196 19.32 -11.27 9.17
CA CYS A 196 19.24 -11.95 10.46
C CYS A 196 18.45 -11.16 11.51
N SER A 197 18.46 -9.83 11.43
CA SER A 197 17.66 -8.96 12.30
C SER A 197 16.19 -9.00 11.91
N GLN A 198 15.87 -8.75 10.64
CA GLN A 198 14.50 -8.61 10.15
C GLN A 198 13.73 -9.94 10.21
N PHE A 199 14.25 -10.98 9.56
CA PHE A 199 13.46 -12.18 9.29
C PHE A 199 13.60 -13.25 10.37
N LEU A 200 14.67 -13.18 11.16
CA LEU A 200 14.99 -14.22 12.16
C LEU A 200 15.08 -13.69 13.59
N GLY A 201 15.15 -12.37 13.80
CA GLY A 201 15.30 -11.77 15.13
C GLY A 201 16.58 -12.20 15.87
N LEU A 202 17.62 -12.64 15.15
CA LEU A 202 18.85 -13.20 15.70
C LEU A 202 20.00 -12.18 15.81
N CYS A 203 19.90 -11.06 15.09
CA CYS A 203 20.83 -9.94 15.14
C CYS A 203 20.15 -8.65 15.64
N PRO A 204 20.90 -7.72 16.26
CA PRO A 204 20.41 -6.36 16.42
C PRO A 204 20.33 -5.67 15.04
N ALA A 205 19.34 -4.80 14.87
CA ALA A 205 19.22 -3.98 13.67
C ALA A 205 20.51 -3.15 13.47
N PRO A 206 21.12 -3.18 12.28
CA PRO A 206 22.31 -2.38 12.02
C PRO A 206 21.96 -0.89 12.04
N ALA A 207 22.93 -0.06 12.43
CA ALA A 207 22.77 1.39 12.36
C ALA A 207 22.68 1.86 10.89
N PRO A 208 21.97 2.96 10.61
CA PRO A 208 21.96 3.54 9.27
C PRO A 208 23.37 3.96 8.84
N THR A 209 23.68 3.77 7.55
CA THR A 209 24.94 4.21 6.95
C THR A 209 24.99 5.74 6.93
N ALA A 210 26.19 6.31 7.16
CA ALA A 210 26.39 7.75 7.01
C ALA A 210 26.20 8.18 5.55
N LEU A 211 25.31 9.13 5.31
CA LEU A 211 25.01 9.60 3.95
C LEU A 211 26.11 10.50 3.40
N ASN A 212 26.50 10.26 2.14
CA ASN A 212 27.31 11.18 1.37
C ASN A 212 26.45 11.90 0.32
N LEU A 213 26.04 13.12 0.64
CA LEU A 213 25.20 13.95 -0.23
C LEU A 213 26.00 14.82 -1.20
N THR A 214 27.32 14.65 -1.27
CA THR A 214 28.20 15.44 -2.15
C THR A 214 27.84 15.17 -3.61
N GLY A 215 27.36 16.19 -4.32
CA GLY A 215 26.94 16.06 -5.71
C GLY A 215 25.57 15.40 -5.90
N TRP A 216 24.84 15.10 -4.82
CA TRP A 216 23.48 14.56 -4.91
C TRP A 216 22.50 15.62 -5.41
N PHE A 217 22.50 16.82 -4.82
CA PHE A 217 21.64 17.90 -5.29
C PHE A 217 22.38 18.79 -6.29
N ALA A 218 21.75 19.05 -7.44
CA ALA A 218 22.30 19.95 -8.45
C ALA A 218 22.39 21.40 -7.92
N LYS A 219 21.40 21.82 -7.12
CA LYS A 219 21.35 23.15 -6.48
C LYS A 219 21.08 23.02 -4.99
N PRO A 220 21.63 23.91 -4.14
CA PRO A 220 21.27 23.97 -2.72
C PRO A 220 19.86 24.52 -2.53
N LYS A 221 19.27 24.26 -1.35
CA LYS A 221 17.96 24.82 -0.98
C LYS A 221 18.02 26.35 -1.07
N PRO A 222 17.08 27.02 -1.78
CA PRO A 222 17.07 28.47 -1.87
C PRO A 222 17.02 29.14 -0.49
N ASN A 223 17.84 30.18 -0.28
CA ASN A 223 17.83 30.99 0.93
C ASN A 223 18.02 32.48 0.57
N PRO A 224 16.98 33.34 0.69
CA PRO A 224 15.64 33.02 1.19
C PRO A 224 14.85 32.11 0.24
N LEU A 225 13.81 31.45 0.76
CA LEU A 225 12.88 30.67 -0.06
C LEU A 225 12.15 31.57 -1.08
N PRO A 226 11.73 31.02 -2.23
CA PRO A 226 10.88 31.74 -3.16
C PRO A 226 9.57 32.18 -2.48
N PRO A 227 8.98 33.31 -2.89
CA PRO A 227 7.67 33.73 -2.39
C PRO A 227 6.62 32.62 -2.61
N PRO A 228 5.76 32.32 -1.62
CA PRO A 228 4.69 31.35 -1.80
C PRO A 228 3.75 31.73 -2.97
N LYS A 229 3.33 30.72 -3.73
CA LYS A 229 2.27 30.91 -4.75
C LYS A 229 1.00 31.44 -4.06
N GLN A 230 0.32 32.37 -4.73
CA GLN A 230 -0.92 32.93 -4.20
C GLN A 230 -2.09 32.00 -4.57
N PRO A 231 -3.03 31.77 -3.64
CA PRO A 231 -4.21 30.97 -3.91
C PRO A 231 -5.06 31.62 -5.00
N SER A 232 -5.59 30.79 -5.88
CA SER A 232 -6.53 31.20 -6.93
C SER A 232 -7.93 31.48 -6.38
N GLY A 233 -8.30 30.79 -5.30
CA GLY A 233 -9.67 30.73 -4.78
C GLY A 233 -10.61 29.82 -5.58
N GLN A 234 -10.10 29.16 -6.65
CA GLN A 234 -10.81 28.11 -7.37
C GLN A 234 -10.38 26.75 -6.84
N LEU A 235 -11.35 25.87 -6.59
CA LEU A 235 -11.12 24.56 -5.98
C LEU A 235 -11.25 23.45 -7.02
N LEU A 236 -10.28 22.54 -7.01
CA LEU A 236 -10.31 21.26 -7.71
C LEU A 236 -10.85 20.19 -6.76
N LYS A 237 -11.56 19.20 -7.31
CA LYS A 237 -11.99 18.00 -6.58
C LYS A 237 -11.14 16.81 -7.02
N VAL A 238 -10.47 16.19 -6.06
CA VAL A 238 -9.57 15.07 -6.30
C VAL A 238 -9.96 13.87 -5.45
N LEU A 239 -10.22 12.74 -6.11
CA LEU A 239 -10.54 11.48 -5.44
C LEU A 239 -9.25 10.72 -5.08
N HIS A 240 -9.22 10.07 -3.92
CA HIS A 240 -8.15 9.17 -3.51
C HIS A 240 -8.76 7.83 -3.10
N LEU A 241 -8.41 6.81 -3.88
CA LEU A 241 -8.72 5.40 -3.64
C LEU A 241 -7.42 4.66 -3.28
N SER A 242 -7.51 3.71 -2.37
CA SER A 242 -6.38 2.90 -1.94
C SER A 242 -6.86 1.53 -1.49
N ASP A 243 -6.00 0.51 -1.61
CA ASP A 243 -6.19 -0.81 -1.00
C ASP A 243 -7.56 -1.40 -1.36
N MET A 244 -7.80 -1.58 -2.65
CA MET A 244 -9.06 -2.15 -3.15
C MET A 244 -9.16 -3.63 -2.79
N HIS A 245 -8.03 -4.35 -2.91
CA HIS A 245 -7.90 -5.79 -2.71
C HIS A 245 -9.12 -6.55 -3.23
N ILE A 246 -9.31 -6.53 -4.56
CA ILE A 246 -10.37 -7.33 -5.16
C ILE A 246 -10.07 -8.80 -4.94
N ASP A 247 -11.04 -9.54 -4.42
CA ASP A 247 -11.02 -10.99 -4.32
C ASP A 247 -11.96 -11.61 -5.36
N PRO A 248 -11.45 -11.99 -6.56
CA PRO A 248 -12.26 -12.65 -7.58
C PRO A 248 -12.78 -14.02 -7.13
N ARG A 249 -12.19 -14.61 -6.09
CA ARG A 249 -12.48 -15.95 -5.54
C ARG A 249 -13.32 -15.88 -4.25
N TYR A 250 -13.81 -14.70 -3.88
CA TYR A 250 -14.71 -14.52 -2.75
C TYR A 250 -15.97 -15.40 -2.90
N ALA A 251 -16.33 -16.10 -1.82
CA ALA A 251 -17.48 -17.00 -1.80
C ALA A 251 -18.56 -16.51 -0.81
N ASN A 252 -19.72 -16.11 -1.33
CA ASN A 252 -20.86 -15.69 -0.52
C ASN A 252 -21.31 -16.83 0.40
N GLY A 253 -21.42 -16.55 1.70
CA GLY A 253 -21.82 -17.53 2.71
C GLY A 253 -20.71 -18.44 3.24
N ALA A 254 -19.48 -18.36 2.71
CA ALA A 254 -18.32 -19.07 3.25
C ALA A 254 -17.95 -18.59 4.67
N GLU A 255 -16.98 -19.23 5.32
CA GLU A 255 -16.57 -18.83 6.68
C GLU A 255 -15.85 -17.48 6.67
N ALA A 256 -16.43 -16.47 7.33
CA ALA A 256 -15.84 -15.15 7.55
C ALA A 256 -15.07 -15.03 8.87
N ASN A 257 -15.13 -16.02 9.75
CA ASN A 257 -14.36 -16.08 11.00
C ASN A 257 -13.43 -17.31 11.03
N CYS A 258 -12.59 -17.45 10.01
CA CYS A 258 -11.66 -18.56 9.86
C CYS A 258 -10.50 -18.50 10.87
N THR A 259 -9.82 -19.63 11.11
CA THR A 259 -8.75 -19.67 12.13
C THR A 259 -7.40 -19.15 11.64
N THR A 260 -7.13 -19.21 10.34
CA THR A 260 -5.83 -18.87 9.76
C THR A 260 -5.97 -18.33 8.34
N GLY A 261 -5.16 -17.32 7.99
CA GLY A 261 -5.10 -16.77 6.64
C GLY A 261 -6.31 -15.91 6.28
N LEU A 262 -6.50 -15.69 4.98
CA LEU A 262 -7.63 -14.96 4.42
C LEU A 262 -8.93 -15.80 4.50
N CYS A 263 -10.00 -15.21 5.03
CA CYS A 263 -11.30 -15.87 5.18
C CYS A 263 -12.21 -15.63 3.94
N CYS A 264 -13.49 -15.97 4.05
CA CYS A 264 -14.52 -15.82 3.00
C CYS A 264 -14.24 -16.59 1.69
N ARG A 265 -13.52 -17.71 1.81
CA ARG A 265 -13.24 -18.62 0.70
C ARG A 265 -13.69 -20.03 1.05
N GLU A 266 -14.00 -20.82 0.03
CA GLU A 266 -14.45 -22.22 0.19
C GLU A 266 -13.36 -23.12 0.81
N ASN A 267 -12.08 -22.76 0.64
CA ASN A 267 -10.95 -23.48 1.23
C ASN A 267 -10.56 -22.97 2.64
N ALA A 268 -11.26 -21.97 3.18
CA ALA A 268 -11.02 -21.41 4.50
C ALA A 268 -12.12 -21.83 5.48
N TYR A 269 -11.72 -22.20 6.71
CA TYR A 269 -12.65 -22.68 7.73
C TYR A 269 -12.19 -22.32 9.15
N ASN A 270 -13.13 -22.36 10.09
CA ASN A 270 -12.82 -22.30 11.50
C ASN A 270 -12.47 -23.70 12.02
N SER A 271 -11.33 -23.86 12.68
CA SER A 271 -10.85 -25.13 13.23
C SER A 271 -11.83 -25.77 14.23
N HIS A 272 -12.67 -24.97 14.89
CA HIS A 272 -13.74 -25.44 15.77
C HIS A 272 -15.02 -25.88 15.03
N SER A 273 -15.20 -25.46 13.77
CA SER A 273 -16.34 -25.81 12.92
C SER A 273 -15.91 -25.97 11.45
N PRO A 274 -15.13 -27.02 11.13
CA PRO A 274 -14.45 -27.13 9.84
C PRO A 274 -15.40 -27.35 8.65
N ASN A 275 -16.62 -27.84 8.91
CA ASN A 275 -17.60 -28.19 7.86
C ASN A 275 -18.80 -27.23 7.83
N THR A 276 -18.83 -26.19 8.66
CA THR A 276 -19.99 -25.31 8.77
C THR A 276 -19.54 -23.91 9.17
N PRO A 277 -19.83 -22.87 8.37
CA PRO A 277 -19.51 -21.49 8.71
C PRO A 277 -20.14 -21.08 10.06
N LEU A 278 -19.33 -20.57 10.98
CA LEU A 278 -19.78 -19.92 12.21
C LEU A 278 -20.31 -18.51 11.92
N LEU A 279 -19.62 -17.79 11.03
CA LEU A 279 -20.04 -16.50 10.52
C LEU A 279 -20.09 -16.58 8.99
N PRO A 280 -21.29 -16.63 8.38
CA PRO A 280 -21.41 -16.60 6.93
C PRO A 280 -20.91 -15.27 6.35
N ALA A 281 -20.05 -15.36 5.33
CA ALA A 281 -19.52 -14.25 4.56
C ALA A 281 -20.63 -13.49 3.84
N SER A 282 -20.73 -12.18 4.07
CA SER A 282 -21.76 -11.36 3.44
C SER A 282 -21.42 -11.02 1.99
N ARG A 283 -22.43 -10.83 1.13
CA ARG A 283 -22.24 -10.49 -0.29
C ARG A 283 -21.36 -9.26 -0.55
N TYR A 284 -21.29 -8.34 0.42
CA TYR A 284 -20.54 -7.09 0.32
C TYR A 284 -19.24 -7.08 1.16
N GLY A 285 -18.81 -8.23 1.69
CA GLY A 285 -17.55 -8.34 2.42
C GLY A 285 -17.72 -8.55 3.93
N SER A 286 -16.61 -8.75 4.63
CA SER A 286 -16.55 -8.99 6.07
C SER A 286 -15.17 -8.63 6.61
N PHE A 287 -15.04 -8.34 7.91
CA PHE A 287 -13.82 -7.78 8.51
C PHE A 287 -12.53 -8.61 8.41
N LEU A 288 -12.62 -9.91 8.11
CA LEU A 288 -11.46 -10.79 7.93
C LEU A 288 -11.28 -11.22 6.46
N CYS A 289 -11.88 -10.46 5.54
CA CYS A 289 -11.97 -10.81 4.14
C CYS A 289 -11.69 -9.59 3.25
N ASP A 290 -11.14 -9.87 2.08
CA ASP A 290 -10.94 -8.89 1.04
C ASP A 290 -12.22 -8.59 0.27
N SER A 291 -12.15 -7.60 -0.63
CA SER A 291 -13.32 -6.99 -1.24
C SER A 291 -13.92 -7.89 -2.33
N PRO A 292 -15.19 -8.31 -2.20
CA PRO A 292 -15.89 -8.92 -3.31
C PRO A 292 -16.16 -7.89 -4.42
N PHE A 293 -16.37 -8.36 -5.66
CA PHE A 293 -16.82 -7.55 -6.80
C PHE A 293 -18.00 -6.65 -6.44
N SER A 294 -18.96 -7.17 -5.66
CA SER A 294 -20.13 -6.40 -5.23
C SER A 294 -19.75 -5.16 -4.41
N LEU A 295 -18.76 -5.27 -3.50
CA LEU A 295 -18.30 -4.14 -2.69
C LEU A 295 -17.57 -3.11 -3.56
N ILE A 296 -16.65 -3.58 -4.41
CA ILE A 296 -15.90 -2.73 -5.35
C ILE A 296 -16.86 -1.91 -6.22
N THR A 297 -17.87 -2.56 -6.81
CA THR A 297 -18.85 -1.83 -7.62
C THR A 297 -19.70 -0.89 -6.77
N SER A 298 -20.08 -1.29 -5.55
CA SER A 298 -20.91 -0.45 -4.69
C SER A 298 -20.20 0.84 -4.26
N VAL A 299 -18.91 0.79 -3.91
CA VAL A 299 -18.18 2.02 -3.57
C VAL A 299 -18.07 2.94 -4.80
N LEU A 300 -17.80 2.38 -5.98
CA LEU A 300 -17.70 3.16 -7.22
C LEU A 300 -19.04 3.77 -7.67
N GLU A 301 -20.17 3.10 -7.41
CA GLU A 301 -21.51 3.65 -7.66
C GLU A 301 -21.87 4.77 -6.67
N ALA A 302 -21.39 4.70 -5.43
CA ALA A 302 -21.70 5.68 -4.40
C ALA A 302 -20.92 7.00 -4.56
N ILE A 303 -19.70 6.95 -5.11
CA ILE A 303 -18.79 8.10 -5.18
C ILE A 303 -19.39 9.29 -5.95
N PRO A 304 -19.86 9.16 -7.22
CA PRO A 304 -20.29 10.33 -7.97
C PRO A 304 -21.50 11.08 -7.36
N PRO A 305 -22.57 10.39 -6.90
CA PRO A 305 -23.68 11.03 -6.19
C PRO A 305 -23.27 11.70 -4.87
N LEU A 306 -22.41 11.06 -4.07
CA LEU A 306 -21.95 11.57 -2.77
C LEU A 306 -20.99 12.75 -2.86
N THR A 307 -20.44 13.01 -4.05
CA THR A 307 -19.42 14.06 -4.25
C THR A 307 -19.90 15.15 -5.21
N GLY A 308 -21.09 14.96 -5.79
CA GLY A 308 -21.67 15.84 -6.80
C GLY A 308 -20.88 15.85 -8.11
N THR A 309 -20.23 14.74 -8.47
CA THR A 309 -19.37 14.61 -9.65
C THR A 309 -20.01 13.82 -10.80
N GLU A 310 -21.29 13.44 -10.70
CA GLU A 310 -22.01 12.66 -11.73
C GLU A 310 -21.94 13.27 -13.14
N SER A 311 -21.92 14.60 -13.25
CA SER A 311 -21.95 15.31 -14.54
C SER A 311 -20.59 15.83 -15.01
N THR A 312 -19.68 16.10 -14.08
CA THR A 312 -18.38 16.74 -14.35
C THR A 312 -17.20 15.77 -14.25
N GLY A 313 -17.36 14.67 -13.50
CA GLY A 313 -16.25 13.88 -13.00
C GLY A 313 -15.39 14.63 -11.98
N PHE A 314 -14.28 14.00 -11.60
CA PHE A 314 -13.20 14.61 -10.82
C PHE A 314 -12.18 15.28 -11.76
N ASP A 315 -11.45 16.29 -11.27
CA ASP A 315 -10.33 16.89 -11.99
C ASP A 315 -9.19 15.89 -12.24
N PHE A 316 -9.05 14.95 -11.31
CA PHE A 316 -8.30 13.70 -11.43
C PHE A 316 -8.56 12.80 -10.23
N THR A 317 -8.19 11.53 -10.37
CA THR A 317 -8.20 10.53 -9.31
C THR A 317 -6.77 10.10 -9.02
N MET A 318 -6.47 9.81 -7.75
CA MET A 318 -5.27 9.11 -7.33
C MET A 318 -5.66 7.71 -6.88
N PHE A 319 -4.88 6.72 -7.31
CA PHE A 319 -5.02 5.35 -6.85
C PHE A 319 -3.68 4.85 -6.29
N THR A 320 -3.60 4.67 -4.98
CA THR A 320 -2.34 4.36 -4.29
C THR A 320 -2.01 2.88 -4.20
N GLY A 321 -2.50 2.04 -5.13
CA GLY A 321 -2.10 0.63 -5.26
C GLY A 321 -2.85 -0.34 -4.36
N ASP A 322 -2.41 -1.60 -4.40
CA ASP A 322 -3.00 -2.78 -3.73
C ASP A 322 -4.37 -3.19 -4.31
N MET A 323 -4.26 -3.75 -5.50
CA MET A 323 -5.34 -4.30 -6.31
C MET A 323 -5.66 -5.74 -5.92
N LEU A 324 -4.66 -6.61 -5.74
CA LEU A 324 -4.87 -8.04 -5.51
C LEU A 324 -5.23 -8.33 -4.05
N ALA A 325 -6.06 -9.34 -3.82
CA ALA A 325 -6.32 -9.88 -2.49
C ALA A 325 -5.07 -10.51 -1.83
N HIS A 326 -5.15 -10.70 -0.52
CA HIS A 326 -4.14 -11.31 0.35
C HIS A 326 -4.10 -12.84 0.20
N ASP A 327 -4.08 -13.32 -1.04
CA ASP A 327 -3.94 -14.74 -1.35
C ASP A 327 -2.61 -15.26 -0.80
N PRO A 328 -2.59 -16.51 -0.27
CA PRO A 328 -1.35 -17.20 -0.01
C PRO A 328 -0.46 -17.23 -1.26
N GLU A 329 0.85 -17.13 -1.08
CA GLU A 329 1.82 -17.00 -2.18
C GLU A 329 1.69 -18.14 -3.19
N ASN A 330 1.33 -19.33 -2.72
CA ASN A 330 1.15 -20.51 -3.56
C ASN A 330 -0.10 -20.46 -4.46
N GLN A 331 -1.03 -19.53 -4.23
CA GLN A 331 -2.28 -19.35 -4.99
C GLN A 331 -2.24 -18.14 -5.94
N GLN A 332 -1.16 -17.38 -5.91
CA GLN A 332 -0.93 -16.24 -6.79
C GLN A 332 -0.39 -16.70 -8.16
N SER A 333 -0.57 -15.87 -9.19
CA SER A 333 -0.07 -16.10 -10.55
C SER A 333 -0.07 -14.79 -11.34
N ARG A 334 0.76 -14.66 -12.38
CA ARG A 334 0.73 -13.48 -13.28
C ARG A 334 -0.64 -13.21 -13.86
N ALA A 335 -1.32 -14.24 -14.32
CA ALA A 335 -2.64 -14.08 -14.93
C ALA A 335 -3.70 -13.56 -13.94
N LEU A 336 -3.60 -13.90 -12.64
CA LEU A 336 -4.48 -13.33 -11.62
C LEU A 336 -4.17 -11.84 -11.37
N ASN A 337 -2.89 -11.48 -11.42
CA ASN A 337 -2.42 -10.10 -11.29
C ASN A 337 -2.96 -9.24 -12.44
N GLU A 338 -2.69 -9.66 -13.68
CA GLU A 338 -3.17 -8.99 -14.91
C GLU A 338 -4.71 -8.89 -14.94
N TYR A 339 -5.42 -9.93 -14.48
CA TYR A 339 -6.88 -9.89 -14.35
C TYR A 339 -7.35 -8.77 -13.41
N SER A 340 -6.76 -8.66 -12.22
CA SER A 340 -7.13 -7.64 -11.23
C SER A 340 -6.84 -6.22 -11.72
N GLU A 341 -5.71 -6.03 -12.40
CA GLU A 341 -5.32 -4.76 -13.03
C GLU A 341 -6.35 -4.30 -14.07
N VAL A 342 -6.68 -5.18 -15.03
CA VAL A 342 -7.64 -4.87 -16.09
C VAL A 342 -9.01 -4.55 -15.49
N VAL A 343 -9.47 -5.34 -14.53
CA VAL A 343 -10.79 -5.13 -13.90
C VAL A 343 -10.86 -3.78 -13.19
N LEU A 344 -9.91 -3.45 -12.32
CA LEU A 344 -10.01 -2.24 -11.51
C LEU A 344 -9.83 -0.98 -12.36
N TYR A 345 -8.88 -0.98 -13.30
CA TYR A 345 -8.67 0.17 -14.17
C TYR A 345 -9.85 0.42 -15.12
N ASP A 346 -10.43 -0.65 -15.69
CA ASP A 346 -11.64 -0.56 -16.52
C ASP A 346 -12.84 -0.02 -15.71
N LEU A 347 -13.03 -0.50 -14.47
CA LEU A 347 -14.09 0.01 -13.60
C LEU A 347 -13.90 1.49 -13.25
N PHE A 348 -12.66 1.92 -12.92
CA PHE A 348 -12.36 3.33 -12.67
C PHE A 348 -12.72 4.19 -13.87
N LYS A 349 -12.33 3.79 -15.09
CA LYS A 349 -12.67 4.51 -16.31
C LYS A 349 -14.18 4.63 -16.52
N ARG A 350 -14.90 3.53 -16.34
CA ARG A 350 -16.35 3.47 -16.62
C ARG A 350 -17.18 4.26 -15.62
N MET A 351 -16.78 4.28 -14.35
CA MET A 351 -17.64 4.70 -13.25
C MET A 351 -17.27 6.07 -12.65
N LEU A 352 -16.00 6.49 -12.74
CA LEU A 352 -15.53 7.74 -12.12
C LEU A 352 -15.49 8.94 -13.09
N GLY A 353 -15.76 8.69 -14.38
CA GLY A 353 -15.85 9.73 -15.40
C GLY A 353 -14.55 9.96 -16.19
N PRO A 354 -14.43 11.08 -16.92
CA PRO A 354 -13.37 11.28 -17.90
C PRO A 354 -12.02 11.73 -17.32
N GLY A 355 -11.97 12.12 -16.04
CA GLY A 355 -10.73 12.57 -15.39
C GLY A 355 -9.64 11.49 -15.40
N PRO A 356 -8.35 11.86 -15.50
CA PRO A 356 -7.28 10.87 -15.48
C PRO A 356 -7.14 10.26 -14.08
N THR A 357 -6.80 8.97 -14.02
CA THR A 357 -6.44 8.28 -12.79
C THR A 357 -4.92 8.11 -12.75
N TYR A 358 -4.26 8.75 -11.79
CA TYR A 358 -2.83 8.56 -11.54
C TYR A 358 -2.67 7.43 -10.52
N ALA A 359 -2.29 6.27 -11.01
CA ALA A 359 -2.10 5.06 -10.22
C ALA A 359 -0.62 4.86 -9.85
N THR A 360 -0.36 4.19 -8.73
CA THR A 360 0.94 3.63 -8.34
C THR A 360 0.80 2.15 -8.01
N LEU A 361 1.91 1.42 -7.99
CA LEU A 361 1.93 0.03 -7.53
C LEU A 361 2.01 -0.04 -6.00
N GLY A 362 1.21 -0.94 -5.43
CA GLY A 362 1.29 -1.38 -4.04
C GLY A 362 2.13 -2.64 -3.86
N ASN A 363 2.22 -3.14 -2.62
CA ASN A 363 3.02 -4.33 -2.34
C ASN A 363 2.31 -5.61 -2.78
N HIS A 364 0.98 -5.63 -2.85
CA HIS A 364 0.22 -6.76 -3.38
C HIS A 364 0.09 -6.76 -4.91
N ASP A 365 0.58 -5.74 -5.61
CA ASP A 365 0.47 -5.62 -7.08
C ASP A 365 1.54 -6.40 -7.85
N THR A 366 2.03 -7.47 -7.23
CA THR A 366 3.08 -8.33 -7.77
C THR A 366 2.66 -9.79 -7.61
N CYS A 367 2.97 -10.63 -8.60
CA CYS A 367 2.62 -12.06 -8.58
C CYS A 367 3.12 -12.81 -7.32
N LEU A 368 4.25 -12.40 -6.76
CA LEU A 368 4.64 -12.77 -5.39
C LEU A 368 4.68 -11.46 -4.60
N PRO A 369 3.86 -11.32 -3.55
CA PRO A 369 3.66 -10.05 -2.88
C PRO A 369 4.97 -9.49 -2.34
N ASP A 370 5.02 -8.17 -2.20
CA ASP A 370 6.11 -7.35 -1.67
C ASP A 370 7.35 -7.22 -2.55
N LEU A 371 7.45 -7.96 -3.66
CA LEU A 371 8.71 -8.09 -4.38
C LEU A 371 8.88 -7.09 -5.52
N ALA A 372 9.94 -6.31 -5.46
CA ALA A 372 10.47 -5.56 -6.60
C ALA A 372 11.98 -5.77 -6.67
N SER A 373 12.48 -6.33 -7.79
CA SER A 373 13.91 -6.60 -7.94
C SER A 373 14.65 -5.44 -8.61
N PRO A 374 15.80 -4.99 -8.10
CA PRO A 374 16.56 -3.92 -8.74
C PRO A 374 17.18 -4.39 -10.06
N SER A 375 17.16 -3.52 -11.07
CA SER A 375 17.76 -3.77 -12.38
C SER A 375 19.27 -4.03 -12.32
N SER A 376 19.93 -3.60 -11.25
CA SER A 376 21.36 -3.83 -10.97
C SER A 376 21.74 -5.32 -10.87
N LEU A 377 20.77 -6.22 -10.64
CA LEU A 377 21.00 -7.67 -10.70
C LEU A 377 21.36 -8.15 -12.13
N GLY A 378 20.94 -7.39 -13.15
CA GLY A 378 21.25 -7.64 -14.55
C GLY A 378 20.56 -8.88 -15.15
N GLY A 379 20.61 -8.98 -16.48
CA GLY A 379 20.08 -10.10 -17.24
C GLY A 379 18.61 -10.39 -16.94
N ALA A 380 18.24 -11.67 -16.92
CA ALA A 380 16.87 -12.11 -16.65
C ALA A 380 16.39 -11.83 -15.21
N LEU A 381 17.31 -11.77 -14.23
CA LEU A 381 16.93 -11.54 -12.83
C LEU A 381 16.54 -10.08 -12.59
N GLY A 382 17.29 -9.13 -13.18
CA GLY A 382 16.93 -7.71 -13.13
C GLY A 382 15.66 -7.35 -13.92
N GLN A 383 15.23 -8.22 -14.85
CA GLN A 383 14.05 -8.03 -15.71
C GLN A 383 12.86 -8.90 -15.31
N GLN A 384 12.93 -9.62 -14.18
CA GLN A 384 11.92 -10.64 -13.84
C GLN A 384 10.52 -10.05 -13.56
N PHE A 385 10.43 -8.75 -13.27
CA PHE A 385 9.17 -8.00 -13.11
C PHE A 385 8.83 -7.09 -14.30
N SER A 386 9.60 -7.12 -15.40
CA SER A 386 9.33 -6.26 -16.56
C SER A 386 7.95 -6.52 -17.19
N TRP A 387 7.44 -7.74 -17.13
CA TRP A 387 6.09 -8.08 -17.60
C TRP A 387 5.01 -7.22 -16.92
N LEU A 388 5.15 -7.00 -15.60
CA LEU A 388 4.23 -6.20 -14.80
C LEU A 388 4.28 -4.74 -15.24
N TYR A 389 5.49 -4.18 -15.32
CA TYR A 389 5.70 -2.78 -15.71
C TYR A 389 5.23 -2.52 -17.14
N ASP A 390 5.47 -3.45 -18.06
CA ASP A 390 4.99 -3.35 -19.44
C ASP A 390 3.46 -3.40 -19.51
N HIS A 391 2.82 -4.27 -18.71
CA HIS A 391 1.37 -4.43 -18.70
C HIS A 391 0.64 -3.22 -18.09
N VAL A 392 0.99 -2.80 -16.87
CA VAL A 392 0.30 -1.67 -16.21
C VAL A 392 0.47 -0.35 -16.97
N THR A 393 1.65 -0.11 -17.54
CA THR A 393 1.89 1.11 -18.30
C THR A 393 1.15 1.13 -19.63
N ALA A 394 0.97 -0.03 -20.28
CA ALA A 394 0.12 -0.16 -21.45
C ALA A 394 -1.36 0.11 -21.12
N LEU A 395 -1.84 -0.37 -19.96
CA LEU A 395 -3.20 -0.06 -19.50
C LEU A 395 -3.38 1.44 -19.22
N TRP A 396 -2.42 2.08 -18.52
CA TRP A 396 -2.48 3.52 -18.24
C TRP A 396 -2.44 4.38 -19.51
N GLU A 397 -1.68 3.95 -20.52
CA GLU A 397 -1.65 4.57 -21.85
C GLU A 397 -2.99 4.41 -22.58
N GLN A 398 -3.52 3.19 -22.62
CA GLN A 398 -4.78 2.87 -23.29
C GLN A 398 -5.97 3.63 -22.70
N GLU A 399 -6.01 3.76 -21.37
CA GLU A 399 -7.06 4.53 -20.68
C GLU A 399 -6.90 6.05 -20.87
N GLY A 400 -5.80 6.49 -21.49
CA GLY A 400 -5.50 7.89 -21.77
C GLY A 400 -5.12 8.68 -20.52
N TRP A 401 -4.61 8.01 -19.49
CA TRP A 401 -4.22 8.64 -18.22
C TRP A 401 -2.80 9.18 -18.25
N LEU A 402 -1.90 8.52 -18.98
CA LEU A 402 -0.51 8.94 -19.14
C LEU A 402 -0.15 9.21 -20.60
N PRO A 403 0.65 10.25 -20.88
CA PRO A 403 1.20 10.48 -22.21
C PRO A 403 2.31 9.46 -22.52
N GLU A 404 2.53 9.20 -23.81
CA GLU A 404 3.56 8.28 -24.34
C GLU A 404 4.94 8.47 -23.68
N ALA A 405 5.40 9.71 -23.51
CA ALA A 405 6.70 9.98 -22.88
C ALA A 405 6.78 9.53 -21.41
N SER A 406 5.69 9.66 -20.65
CA SER A 406 5.63 9.16 -19.26
C SER A 406 5.60 7.64 -19.23
N VAL A 407 4.89 7.01 -20.18
CA VAL A 407 4.79 5.54 -20.34
C VAL A 407 6.15 4.92 -20.65
N GLU A 408 6.89 5.49 -21.61
CA GLU A 408 8.23 5.01 -21.97
C GLU A 408 9.19 5.05 -20.78
N SER A 409 9.19 6.15 -20.03
CA SER A 409 10.00 6.27 -18.81
C SER A 409 9.56 5.26 -17.75
N SER A 410 8.25 5.05 -17.60
CA SER A 410 7.67 4.17 -16.59
C SER A 410 8.10 2.72 -16.75
N ARG A 411 8.12 2.20 -17.99
CA ARG A 411 8.55 0.83 -18.29
C ARG A 411 9.98 0.52 -17.83
N THR A 412 10.88 1.51 -17.89
CA THR A 412 12.29 1.32 -17.53
C THR A 412 12.62 1.71 -16.10
N HIS A 413 11.66 2.27 -15.34
CA HIS A 413 11.86 2.77 -13.98
C HIS A 413 10.86 2.17 -13.00
N TYR A 414 10.65 0.84 -13.07
CA TYR A 414 9.81 0.10 -12.13
C TYR A 414 8.37 0.61 -12.05
N ALA A 415 7.78 0.97 -13.18
CA ALA A 415 6.48 1.63 -13.28
C ALA A 415 6.37 3.00 -12.56
N ALA A 416 7.48 3.59 -12.11
CA ALA A 416 7.51 4.95 -11.60
C ALA A 416 7.48 5.97 -12.75
N TYR A 417 6.78 7.09 -12.58
CA TYR A 417 6.65 8.10 -13.64
C TYR A 417 6.46 9.49 -13.07
N MET A 418 6.71 10.48 -13.92
CA MET A 418 6.26 11.86 -13.73
C MET A 418 5.33 12.24 -14.87
N VAL A 419 4.21 12.86 -14.54
CA VAL A 419 3.29 13.46 -15.50
C VAL A 419 3.10 14.94 -15.18
N LYS A 420 3.35 15.80 -16.18
CA LYS A 420 3.13 17.24 -16.09
C LYS A 420 1.76 17.58 -16.64
N ARG A 421 0.90 18.13 -15.78
CA ARG A 421 -0.42 18.64 -16.16
C ARG A 421 -0.32 20.04 -16.76
N ALA A 422 -1.33 20.41 -17.53
CA ALA A 422 -1.41 21.72 -18.20
C ALA A 422 -1.59 22.89 -17.21
N ASP A 423 -2.06 22.62 -16.00
CA ASP A 423 -2.26 23.59 -14.92
C ASP A 423 -0.98 23.92 -14.13
N GLY A 424 0.14 23.23 -14.39
CA GLY A 424 1.42 23.45 -13.71
C GLY A 424 1.66 22.56 -12.48
N LEU A 425 0.80 21.56 -12.25
CA LEU A 425 1.07 20.46 -11.32
C LEU A 425 1.88 19.35 -12.01
N ARG A 426 2.90 18.83 -11.34
CA ARG A 426 3.52 17.55 -11.66
C ARG A 426 3.11 16.51 -10.64
N VAL A 427 2.67 15.35 -11.12
CA VAL A 427 2.41 14.18 -10.27
C VAL A 427 3.56 13.20 -10.49
N ILE A 428 4.24 12.82 -9.41
CA ILE A 428 5.33 11.85 -9.41
C ILE A 428 4.85 10.60 -8.69
N SER A 429 4.79 9.47 -9.40
CA SER A 429 4.45 8.16 -8.86
C SER A 429 5.71 7.35 -8.60
N LEU A 430 5.81 6.72 -7.43
CA LEU A 430 6.97 5.94 -7.01
C LEU A 430 6.59 4.50 -6.70
N ASP A 431 7.41 3.55 -7.18
CA ASP A 431 7.36 2.17 -6.68
C ASP A 431 8.05 2.08 -5.31
N THR A 432 7.24 2.17 -4.27
CA THR A 432 7.67 2.18 -2.87
C THR A 432 8.07 0.79 -2.35
N ASN A 433 7.86 -0.28 -3.13
CA ASN A 433 8.34 -1.62 -2.77
C ASN A 433 9.88 -1.67 -2.71
N LEU A 434 10.55 -0.73 -3.39
CA LEU A 434 12.01 -0.60 -3.43
C LEU A 434 12.62 -0.07 -2.13
N TRP A 435 11.81 0.33 -1.15
CA TRP A 435 12.26 0.59 0.22
C TRP A 435 11.56 -0.24 1.29
N TYR A 436 10.60 -1.10 0.90
CA TYR A 436 9.81 -1.89 1.84
C TYR A 436 10.64 -3.01 2.48
N LYS A 437 10.42 -3.26 3.77
CA LYS A 437 11.17 -4.29 4.51
C LYS A 437 10.77 -5.74 4.19
N SER A 438 9.56 -5.98 3.70
CA SER A 438 9.15 -7.34 3.33
C SER A 438 9.74 -7.75 1.97
N ASN A 439 10.17 -6.78 1.16
CA ASN A 439 10.89 -7.04 -0.08
C ASN A 439 12.29 -7.60 0.20
N TYR A 440 12.45 -8.92 0.01
CA TYR A 440 13.72 -9.60 0.22
C TYR A 440 14.87 -9.06 -0.66
N PHE A 441 14.58 -8.50 -1.84
CA PHE A 441 15.61 -7.95 -2.72
C PHE A 441 16.27 -6.69 -2.17
N ASN A 442 15.60 -5.94 -1.30
CA ASN A 442 16.16 -4.74 -0.69
C ASN A 442 17.30 -5.03 0.30
N TYR A 443 17.52 -6.31 0.63
CA TYR A 443 18.64 -6.77 1.46
C TYR A 443 19.89 -7.12 0.64
N ILE A 444 19.90 -6.80 -0.66
CA ILE A 444 21.09 -6.91 -1.51
C ILE A 444 21.74 -5.53 -1.61
N ASN A 445 22.98 -5.40 -1.14
CA ASN A 445 23.69 -4.11 -1.08
C ASN A 445 22.93 -3.06 -0.26
N SER A 446 22.27 -3.48 0.82
CA SER A 446 21.40 -2.67 1.68
C SER A 446 22.12 -1.57 2.45
N SER A 447 23.46 -1.58 2.46
CA SER A 447 24.26 -0.46 2.95
C SER A 447 24.14 0.78 2.07
N GLU A 448 23.82 0.62 0.77
CA GLU A 448 23.55 1.74 -0.12
C GLU A 448 22.07 2.15 -0.09
N PRO A 449 21.76 3.44 0.13
CA PRO A 449 20.40 3.89 0.38
C PRO A 449 19.49 3.96 -0.86
N ASP A 450 20.04 3.87 -2.08
CA ASP A 450 19.28 3.95 -3.33
C ASP A 450 19.81 2.97 -4.40
N VAL A 451 19.77 1.66 -4.10
CA VAL A 451 20.23 0.61 -5.01
C VAL A 451 19.44 0.59 -6.32
N SER A 452 18.16 0.94 -6.27
CA SER A 452 17.28 0.95 -7.44
C SER A 452 17.38 2.22 -8.29
N GLY A 453 17.84 3.33 -7.71
CA GLY A 453 17.86 4.65 -8.35
C GLY A 453 16.54 5.42 -8.25
N ILE A 454 15.57 4.92 -7.47
CA ILE A 454 14.23 5.51 -7.36
C ILE A 454 14.25 6.86 -6.63
N LEU A 455 15.14 7.01 -5.63
CA LEU A 455 15.29 8.27 -4.90
C LEU A 455 16.06 9.29 -5.75
N ARG A 456 17.02 8.84 -6.57
CA ARG A 456 17.67 9.67 -7.58
C ARG A 456 16.64 10.24 -8.55
N PHE A 457 15.82 9.37 -9.14
CA PHE A 457 14.72 9.73 -10.04
C PHE A 457 13.81 10.80 -9.40
N LEU A 458 13.36 10.58 -8.15
CA LEU A 458 12.55 11.55 -7.42
C LEU A 458 13.26 12.91 -7.31
N THR A 459 14.53 12.94 -6.91
CA THR A 459 15.25 14.21 -6.73
C THR A 459 15.55 14.95 -8.04
N ASP A 460 15.74 14.23 -9.15
CA ASP A 460 15.89 14.83 -10.47
C ASP A 460 14.59 15.49 -10.93
N GLU A 461 13.47 14.78 -10.82
CA GLU A 461 12.16 15.33 -11.18
C GLU A 461 11.76 16.52 -10.31
N LEU A 462 12.09 16.49 -9.01
CA LEU A 462 11.89 17.62 -8.10
C LEU A 462 12.78 18.83 -8.45
N GLN A 463 14.01 18.59 -8.89
CA GLN A 463 14.90 19.67 -9.33
C GLN A 463 14.40 20.30 -10.63
N ASP A 464 13.92 19.50 -11.58
CA ASP A 464 13.32 19.99 -12.82
C ASP A 464 12.01 20.74 -12.58
N ALA A 465 11.25 20.35 -11.54
CA ALA A 465 10.08 21.08 -11.09
C ALA A 465 10.45 22.43 -10.46
N GLU A 466 11.49 22.45 -9.62
CA GLU A 466 12.03 23.69 -9.03
C GLU A 466 12.47 24.67 -10.12
N ASP A 467 13.20 24.19 -11.13
CA ASP A 467 13.72 24.99 -12.23
C ASP A 467 12.61 25.57 -13.11
N ALA A 468 11.49 24.85 -13.25
CA ALA A 468 10.31 25.28 -13.98
C ALA A 468 9.34 26.14 -13.14
N GLY A 469 9.49 26.18 -11.81
CA GLY A 469 8.53 26.82 -10.90
C GLY A 469 7.19 26.06 -10.78
N ASP A 470 7.19 24.75 -11.07
CA ASP A 470 6.02 23.88 -10.96
C ASP A 470 5.80 23.45 -9.49
N ARG A 471 4.58 23.01 -9.14
CA ARG A 471 4.31 22.35 -7.85
C ARG A 471 4.25 20.84 -8.06
N VAL A 472 4.55 20.07 -7.01
CA VAL A 472 4.66 18.62 -7.10
C VAL A 472 3.76 17.94 -6.08
N TRP A 473 3.05 16.92 -6.55
CA TRP A 473 2.42 15.88 -5.72
C TRP A 473 3.21 14.58 -5.87
N ILE A 474 3.52 13.95 -4.76
CA ILE A 474 4.16 12.63 -4.73
C ILE A 474 3.11 11.61 -4.34
N ILE A 475 2.97 10.53 -5.11
CA ILE A 475 2.11 9.40 -4.79
C ILE A 475 2.96 8.13 -4.69
N GLY A 476 2.59 7.25 -3.78
CA GLY A 476 3.14 5.91 -3.63
C GLY A 476 2.26 5.10 -2.70
N HIS A 477 2.69 3.90 -2.34
CA HIS A 477 1.87 3.00 -1.53
C HIS A 477 2.41 2.87 -0.10
N VAL A 478 3.59 2.25 0.06
CA VAL A 478 4.23 1.99 1.34
C VAL A 478 4.80 3.29 1.93
N VAL A 479 4.30 3.65 3.11
CA VAL A 479 4.74 4.84 3.86
C VAL A 479 6.26 4.83 4.14
N SER A 480 6.91 5.99 4.04
CA SER A 480 8.36 6.13 4.22
C SER A 480 8.85 6.02 5.68
N GLY A 481 7.95 6.12 6.66
CA GLY A 481 8.11 5.52 8.01
C GLY A 481 8.26 6.48 9.20
N TRP A 482 7.15 6.84 9.85
CA TRP A 482 7.18 7.60 11.13
C TRP A 482 7.61 6.75 12.34
N ASP A 483 7.23 5.46 12.37
CA ASP A 483 7.51 4.50 13.44
C ASP A 483 8.63 3.52 13.08
N GLY A 484 9.15 3.62 11.86
CA GLY A 484 10.17 2.76 11.31
C GLY A 484 9.74 1.30 11.16
N SER A 485 8.44 0.99 11.06
CA SER A 485 7.94 -0.38 10.88
C SER A 485 8.04 -0.87 9.44
N ASN A 486 7.66 -0.05 8.46
CA ASN A 486 7.49 -0.45 7.05
C ASN A 486 8.76 -0.31 6.18
N ALA A 487 9.39 0.86 6.18
CA ALA A 487 10.53 1.14 5.29
C ALA A 487 11.88 0.80 5.92
N LEU A 488 12.87 0.45 5.09
CA LEU A 488 14.24 0.22 5.52
C LEU A 488 14.92 1.50 6.00
N PRO A 489 15.77 1.45 7.06
CA PRO A 489 16.37 2.65 7.63
C PRO A 489 17.22 3.48 6.65
N ASN A 490 17.97 2.85 5.73
CA ASN A 490 18.87 3.56 4.82
C ASN A 490 18.13 4.35 3.73
N PRO A 491 17.17 3.77 2.99
CA PRO A 491 16.30 4.53 2.10
C PRO A 491 15.56 5.66 2.82
N THR A 492 14.94 5.39 3.98
CA THR A 492 14.24 6.42 4.77
C THR A 492 15.16 7.57 5.18
N ASN A 493 16.41 7.26 5.57
CA ASN A 493 17.40 8.27 5.92
C ASN A 493 17.76 9.18 4.74
N LEU A 494 17.64 8.72 3.48
CA LEU A 494 17.87 9.50 2.26
C LEU A 494 16.60 10.15 1.68
N SER A 495 15.43 9.52 1.83
CA SER A 495 14.16 10.05 1.34
C SER A 495 13.62 11.17 2.23
N ASP A 496 13.48 10.90 3.53
CA ASP A 496 12.72 11.76 4.44
C ASP A 496 13.53 12.96 4.92
N VAL A 497 14.84 12.78 5.04
CA VAL A 497 15.71 13.77 5.70
C VAL A 497 16.30 14.77 4.71
N PRO A 498 17.03 14.39 3.64
CA PRO A 498 17.57 15.36 2.71
C PRO A 498 16.67 15.64 1.50
N SER A 499 15.95 14.64 0.96
CA SER A 499 15.22 14.82 -0.31
C SER A 499 13.93 15.62 -0.11
N VAL A 500 13.07 15.23 0.83
CA VAL A 500 11.85 16.00 1.15
C VAL A 500 12.19 17.37 1.74
N ASP A 501 13.15 17.48 2.68
CA ASP A 501 13.55 18.77 3.25
C ASP A 501 14.07 19.73 2.16
N ARG A 502 14.91 19.26 1.24
CA ARG A 502 15.51 20.11 0.19
C ARG A 502 14.45 20.82 -0.65
N PHE A 503 13.36 20.16 -1.00
CA PHE A 503 12.35 20.66 -1.93
C PHE A 503 11.07 21.18 -1.26
N SER A 504 10.98 21.08 0.08
CA SER A 504 9.85 21.59 0.85
C SER A 504 10.11 22.97 1.46
N PRO A 505 9.10 23.84 1.57
CA PRO A 505 7.71 23.67 1.10
C PRO A 505 7.47 24.21 -0.32
N HIS A 506 8.49 24.75 -0.99
CA HIS A 506 8.30 25.58 -2.19
C HIS A 506 8.03 24.79 -3.48
N VAL A 507 8.41 23.51 -3.54
CA VAL A 507 8.11 22.61 -4.69
C VAL A 507 7.04 21.60 -4.31
N ILE A 508 7.30 20.80 -3.27
CA ILE A 508 6.37 19.75 -2.82
C ILE A 508 5.14 20.41 -2.19
N ALA A 509 3.95 20.09 -2.70
CA ALA A 509 2.69 20.56 -2.15
C ALA A 509 2.04 19.52 -1.22
N ASN A 510 1.98 18.26 -1.66
CA ASN A 510 1.43 17.16 -0.87
C ASN A 510 2.11 15.83 -1.23
N ILE A 511 2.02 14.88 -0.30
CA ILE A 511 2.45 13.50 -0.45
C ILE A 511 1.28 12.59 -0.10
N PHE A 512 1.04 11.51 -0.86
CA PHE A 512 -0.08 10.60 -0.65
C PHE A 512 0.37 9.14 -0.62
N TRP A 513 -0.13 8.40 0.37
CA TRP A 513 0.19 6.99 0.64
C TRP A 513 -1.07 6.14 0.84
N GLY A 514 -0.89 4.82 0.86
CA GLY A 514 -1.88 3.80 1.21
C GLY A 514 -1.34 2.83 2.28
N HIS A 515 -1.48 1.51 2.04
CA HIS A 515 -0.80 0.40 2.71
C HIS A 515 -1.21 0.10 4.15
N THR A 516 -1.38 1.12 4.98
CA THR A 516 -1.74 0.90 6.39
C THR A 516 -3.21 0.57 6.58
N HIS A 517 -4.01 0.73 5.52
CA HIS A 517 -5.47 0.62 5.45
C HIS A 517 -6.24 1.62 6.33
N GLU A 518 -5.55 2.28 7.25
CA GLU A 518 -6.06 3.21 8.24
C GLU A 518 -6.00 4.65 7.72
N ASP A 519 -6.86 5.49 8.28
CA ASP A 519 -6.82 6.92 8.05
C ASP A 519 -5.71 7.57 8.88
N GLN A 520 -4.63 8.02 8.23
CA GLN A 520 -3.46 8.54 8.92
C GLN A 520 -2.87 9.78 8.24
N LEU A 521 -2.12 10.55 9.03
CA LEU A 521 -1.36 11.69 8.55
C LEU A 521 0.03 11.71 9.20
N SER A 522 1.05 12.09 8.43
CA SER A 522 2.39 12.37 8.94
C SER A 522 2.85 13.79 8.57
N ILE A 523 3.65 14.39 9.44
CA ILE A 523 4.23 15.72 9.25
C ILE A 523 5.75 15.59 9.10
N PHE A 524 6.29 16.20 8.04
CA PHE A 524 7.72 16.28 7.80
C PHE A 524 8.28 17.59 8.37
N TYR A 525 9.44 17.51 9.03
CA TYR A 525 10.08 18.63 9.72
C TYR A 525 11.51 18.86 9.23
N ALA A 526 11.92 20.11 9.22
CA ALA A 526 13.30 20.53 8.99
C ALA A 526 14.27 19.96 10.04
N ASN A 527 15.57 19.96 9.74
CA ASN A 527 16.64 19.56 10.69
C ASN A 527 16.46 18.14 11.22
N ASN A 528 16.08 17.20 10.35
CA ASN A 528 15.88 15.79 10.66
C ASN A 528 14.83 15.55 11.77
N GLY A 529 13.86 16.45 11.92
CA GLY A 529 12.83 16.36 12.96
C GLY A 529 13.36 16.45 14.40
N THR A 530 14.56 16.98 14.61
CA THR A 530 15.13 17.17 15.96
C THR A 530 14.43 18.29 16.75
N ASN A 531 13.80 19.23 16.05
CA ASN A 531 12.92 20.25 16.61
C ASN A 531 11.58 20.19 15.87
N MET A 532 10.51 19.83 16.57
CA MET A 532 9.16 19.69 16.01
C MET A 532 8.30 20.86 16.50
N SER A 533 8.08 21.84 15.62
CA SER A 533 7.35 23.08 15.89
C SER A 533 6.70 23.62 14.62
N ALA A 534 5.80 24.59 14.78
CA ALA A 534 5.09 25.23 13.66
C ALA A 534 6.06 25.85 12.62
N GLU A 535 7.22 26.34 13.07
CA GLU A 535 8.25 26.97 12.24
C GLU A 535 9.13 25.95 11.50
N THR A 536 9.19 24.71 12.00
CA THR A 536 10.02 23.64 11.44
C THR A 536 9.21 22.65 10.62
N ALA A 537 7.87 22.67 10.71
CA ALA A 537 6.96 21.87 9.90
C ALA A 537 7.03 22.32 8.43
N GLN A 538 7.18 21.38 7.50
CA GLN A 538 7.47 21.67 6.09
C GLN A 538 6.39 21.18 5.14
N THR A 539 6.03 19.91 5.22
CA THR A 539 5.02 19.29 4.36
C THR A 539 4.29 18.17 5.11
N VAL A 540 3.20 17.69 4.54
CA VAL A 540 2.40 16.60 5.08
C VAL A 540 2.29 15.46 4.09
N SER A 541 2.18 14.25 4.62
CA SER A 541 1.69 13.11 3.86
C SER A 541 0.35 12.63 4.39
N TRP A 542 -0.55 12.36 3.45
CA TRP A 542 -1.89 11.84 3.71
C TRP A 542 -1.93 10.35 3.37
N THR A 543 -2.34 9.52 4.31
CA THR A 543 -2.60 8.11 4.06
C THR A 543 -4.09 7.89 3.94
N GLY A 544 -4.55 7.44 2.77
CA GLY A 544 -5.96 7.19 2.51
C GLY A 544 -6.47 5.93 3.24
N PRO A 545 -7.76 5.88 3.64
CA PRO A 545 -8.36 4.65 4.15
C PRO A 545 -8.49 3.63 3.01
N SER A 546 -8.54 2.36 3.41
CA SER A 546 -8.78 1.24 2.50
C SER A 546 -10.25 1.11 2.09
N VAL A 547 -10.47 0.57 0.88
CA VAL A 547 -11.78 0.04 0.51
C VAL A 547 -12.00 -1.36 1.09
N THR A 548 -10.94 -2.17 1.19
CA THR A 548 -11.02 -3.49 1.82
C THR A 548 -11.39 -3.40 3.31
N PRO A 549 -12.30 -4.25 3.81
CA PRO A 549 -12.55 -4.35 5.24
C PRO A 549 -11.42 -5.01 6.04
N LEU A 550 -10.47 -5.67 5.36
CA LEU A 550 -9.40 -6.42 5.99
C LEU A 550 -8.35 -5.45 6.59
N THR A 551 -7.90 -5.56 7.84
CA THR A 551 -8.46 -6.36 8.93
C THR A 551 -9.22 -5.45 9.88
N ASN A 552 -10.52 -5.71 10.02
CA ASN A 552 -11.40 -5.07 10.99
C ASN A 552 -11.52 -3.54 10.81
N LEU A 553 -11.73 -3.13 9.56
CA LEU A 553 -12.00 -1.76 9.14
C LEU A 553 -13.32 -1.70 8.35
N ASN A 554 -13.94 -0.53 8.35
CA ASN A 554 -15.09 -0.26 7.51
C ASN A 554 -14.60 0.20 6.13
N SER A 555 -15.35 -0.10 5.07
CA SER A 555 -14.97 0.29 3.71
C SER A 555 -15.08 1.81 3.55
N GLY A 556 -14.03 2.45 3.06
CA GLY A 556 -13.93 3.91 3.00
C GLY A 556 -13.25 4.47 1.76
N PHE A 557 -13.47 5.76 1.51
CA PHE A 557 -12.74 6.52 0.49
C PHE A 557 -12.62 8.01 0.89
N ARG A 558 -11.74 8.75 0.20
CA ARG A 558 -11.48 10.16 0.49
C ARG A 558 -11.53 11.06 -0.74
N VAL A 559 -12.07 12.26 -0.57
CA VAL A 559 -12.01 13.34 -1.57
C VAL A 559 -11.35 14.57 -0.97
N TYR A 560 -10.48 15.21 -1.74
CA TYR A 560 -9.80 16.45 -1.39
C TYR A 560 -10.38 17.61 -2.20
N GLU A 561 -10.57 18.75 -1.53
CA GLU A 561 -10.68 20.05 -2.17
C GLU A 561 -9.32 20.74 -2.17
N VAL A 562 -8.88 21.21 -3.32
CA VAL A 562 -7.50 21.66 -3.56
C VAL A 562 -7.50 23.01 -4.26
N ASP A 563 -6.69 23.98 -3.82
CA ASP A 563 -6.57 25.24 -4.57
C ASP A 563 -5.87 25.01 -5.92
N SER A 564 -6.48 25.51 -6.99
CA SER A 564 -6.01 25.26 -8.37
C SER A 564 -4.67 25.93 -8.74
N ALA A 565 -4.12 26.84 -7.92
CA ALA A 565 -2.84 27.49 -8.17
C ALA A 565 -1.72 27.04 -7.22
N THR A 566 -2.03 26.85 -5.94
CA THR A 566 -1.03 26.36 -4.97
C THR A 566 -0.94 24.83 -4.96
N PHE A 567 -2.01 24.14 -5.36
CA PHE A 567 -2.17 22.69 -5.26
C PHE A 567 -2.07 22.16 -3.82
N GLU A 568 -2.37 23.01 -2.83
CA GLU A 568 -2.46 22.62 -1.43
C GLU A 568 -3.89 22.17 -1.08
N VAL A 569 -4.00 21.19 -0.18
CA VAL A 569 -5.30 20.68 0.28
C VAL A 569 -5.97 21.74 1.16
N ILE A 570 -7.18 22.14 0.79
CA ILE A 570 -8.02 23.09 1.52
C ILE A 570 -8.97 22.34 2.46
N ASP A 571 -9.52 21.21 2.04
CA ASP A 571 -10.23 20.30 2.94
C ASP A 571 -10.16 18.86 2.42
N ALA A 572 -10.42 17.92 3.32
CA ALA A 572 -10.47 16.50 3.01
C ALA A 572 -11.72 15.88 3.65
N TYR A 573 -12.51 15.22 2.82
CA TYR A 573 -13.79 14.63 3.16
C TYR A 573 -13.69 13.11 3.09
N THR A 574 -14.19 12.44 4.12
CA THR A 574 -14.13 10.98 4.25
C THR A 574 -15.53 10.41 4.29
N TRP A 575 -15.78 9.34 3.54
CA TRP A 575 -17.02 8.58 3.58
C TRP A 575 -16.72 7.14 3.94
N LYS A 576 -17.72 6.51 4.58
CA LYS A 576 -17.62 5.13 5.02
C LYS A 576 -18.89 4.35 4.83
N SER A 577 -18.77 3.03 4.82
CA SER A 577 -19.89 2.11 4.90
C SER A 577 -19.67 1.11 6.04
N TYR A 578 -20.71 0.90 6.87
CA TYR A 578 -20.62 -0.01 8.00
C TYR A 578 -20.69 -1.47 7.56
N VAL A 579 -19.57 -2.17 7.67
CA VAL A 579 -19.46 -3.60 7.30
C VAL A 579 -20.34 -4.47 8.20
N ASN A 580 -20.62 -4.02 9.43
CA ASN A 580 -21.57 -4.67 10.34
C ASN A 580 -23.00 -4.76 9.79
N ASP A 581 -23.39 -3.87 8.88
CA ASP A 581 -24.74 -3.84 8.32
C ASP A 581 -24.89 -4.80 7.12
N TYR A 582 -23.78 -5.27 6.55
CA TYR A 582 -23.79 -6.06 5.32
C TYR A 582 -24.56 -7.37 5.43
N PRO A 583 -24.46 -8.16 6.53
CA PRO A 583 -25.23 -9.40 6.67
C PRO A 583 -26.75 -9.19 6.58
N ALA A 584 -27.27 -8.01 6.99
CA ALA A 584 -28.69 -7.71 6.89
C ALA A 584 -29.13 -7.52 5.41
N LEU A 585 -28.21 -7.17 4.53
CA LEU A 585 -28.46 -6.92 3.11
C LEU A 585 -28.52 -8.20 2.27
N ASP A 586 -28.14 -9.36 2.80
CA ASP A 586 -28.11 -10.63 2.05
C ASP A 586 -29.50 -11.20 1.79
N SER A 587 -30.49 -10.79 2.57
CA SER A 587 -31.89 -11.24 2.45
C SER A 587 -32.72 -10.47 1.42
N GLN A 588 -32.13 -9.48 0.74
CA GLN A 588 -32.84 -8.58 -0.18
C GLN A 588 -31.95 -8.06 -1.32
N THR A 589 -32.58 -7.52 -2.37
CA THR A 589 -31.89 -6.99 -3.57
C THR A 589 -32.32 -5.57 -3.94
N GLN A 590 -33.10 -4.91 -3.10
CA GLN A 590 -33.56 -3.55 -3.33
C GLN A 590 -32.45 -2.53 -3.06
N PHE A 591 -31.69 -2.72 -1.97
CA PHE A 591 -30.63 -1.81 -1.54
C PHE A 591 -29.31 -2.56 -1.31
N GLY A 592 -28.19 -1.89 -1.51
CA GLY A 592 -26.84 -2.34 -1.19
C GLY A 592 -26.30 -1.60 0.03
N PRO A 593 -24.98 -1.62 0.23
CA PRO A 593 -24.32 -0.85 1.26
C PRO A 593 -24.67 0.64 1.16
N THR A 594 -24.94 1.26 2.31
CA THR A 594 -25.04 2.71 2.38
C THR A 594 -23.67 3.27 2.70
N PHE A 595 -23.22 4.23 1.89
CA PHE A 595 -22.04 5.04 2.19
C PHE A 595 -22.50 6.37 2.77
N GLU A 596 -21.97 6.72 3.93
CA GLU A 596 -22.30 7.94 4.66
C GLU A 596 -21.08 8.83 4.86
N PHE A 597 -21.32 10.13 4.90
CA PHE A 597 -20.32 11.12 5.23
C PHE A 597 -19.84 10.91 6.67
N GLU A 598 -18.54 10.69 6.84
CA GLU A 598 -17.95 10.51 8.16
C GLU A 598 -17.52 11.85 8.75
N TYR A 599 -16.65 12.59 8.05
CA TYR A 599 -16.16 13.88 8.54
C TYR A 599 -15.49 14.76 7.46
N SER A 600 -15.47 16.07 7.72
CA SER A 600 -14.56 17.04 7.12
C SER A 600 -13.35 17.22 8.04
N THR A 601 -12.14 17.10 7.50
CA THR A 601 -10.90 17.24 8.25
C THR A 601 -10.78 18.60 8.91
N ARG A 602 -11.11 19.66 8.16
CA ARG A 602 -11.11 21.03 8.68
C ARG A 602 -12.10 21.20 9.83
N GLU A 603 -13.32 20.70 9.68
CA GLU A 603 -14.35 20.81 10.70
C GLU A 603 -13.98 20.02 11.97
N ALA A 604 -13.57 18.77 11.79
CA ALA A 604 -13.25 17.86 12.88
C ALA A 604 -12.08 18.34 13.75
N TYR A 605 -11.02 18.88 13.13
CA TYR A 605 -9.78 19.21 13.84
C TYR A 605 -9.53 20.72 14.01
N GLY A 606 -10.24 21.57 13.25
CA GLY A 606 -9.97 23.00 13.16
C GLY A 606 -10.65 23.87 14.23
N GLY A 607 -11.64 23.37 14.96
CA GLY A 607 -12.58 24.18 15.75
C GLY A 607 -11.99 25.18 16.77
N ASN A 608 -10.75 24.99 17.22
CA ASN A 608 -10.08 25.94 18.11
C ASN A 608 -8.89 26.66 17.45
N ILE A 609 -8.44 26.29 16.24
CA ILE A 609 -7.21 26.82 15.62
C ILE A 609 -7.56 28.14 14.93
N THR A 610 -6.79 29.20 15.19
CA THR A 610 -6.91 30.43 14.40
C THR A 610 -6.34 30.16 13.01
N TRP A 611 -7.22 29.83 12.08
CA TRP A 611 -6.89 29.50 10.69
C TRP A 611 -7.97 30.07 9.77
N GLY A 612 -7.59 30.64 8.63
CA GLY A 612 -8.55 31.16 7.67
C GLY A 612 -9.41 30.06 7.07
N ALA A 613 -10.65 30.40 6.70
CA ALA A 613 -11.61 29.45 6.14
C ALA A 613 -11.10 28.80 4.83
N THR A 614 -10.28 29.52 4.07
CA THR A 614 -9.69 29.10 2.80
C THR A 614 -8.19 28.83 2.89
N ASP A 615 -7.59 28.89 4.09
CA ASP A 615 -6.15 28.67 4.29
C ASP A 615 -5.84 27.17 4.23
N PRO A 616 -4.80 26.70 3.54
CA PRO A 616 -4.56 25.27 3.34
C PRO A 616 -4.33 24.49 4.65
N LEU A 617 -4.70 23.20 4.67
CA LEU A 617 -4.41 22.26 5.76
C LEU A 617 -2.94 21.78 5.69
N ASN A 618 -2.01 22.74 5.73
CA ASN A 618 -0.59 22.48 5.57
C ASN A 618 0.07 21.94 6.85
N ALA A 619 1.39 21.70 6.79
CA ALA A 619 2.17 21.16 7.89
C ALA A 619 2.11 22.01 9.16
N THR A 620 2.05 23.34 9.04
CA THR A 620 1.90 24.24 10.18
C THR A 620 0.54 24.05 10.87
N TRP A 621 -0.55 23.95 10.11
CA TRP A 621 -1.87 23.69 10.67
C TRP A 621 -1.90 22.36 11.43
N TRP A 622 -1.40 21.29 10.82
CA TRP A 622 -1.35 19.96 11.43
C TRP A 622 -0.45 19.88 12.66
N GLN A 623 0.63 20.66 12.71
CA GLN A 623 1.45 20.80 13.92
C GLN A 623 0.65 21.46 15.06
N LEU A 624 -0.13 22.51 14.76
CA LEU A 624 -1.01 23.14 15.75
C LEU A 624 -2.13 22.18 16.23
N VAL A 625 -2.70 21.36 15.33
CA VAL A 625 -3.61 20.26 15.69
C VAL A 625 -2.93 19.31 16.66
N THR A 626 -1.71 18.87 16.35
CA THR A 626 -0.92 17.92 17.16
C THR A 626 -0.62 18.47 18.55
N GLU A 627 -0.18 19.73 18.65
CA GLU A 627 0.09 20.39 19.93
C GLU A 627 -1.15 20.44 20.83
N ARG A 628 -2.34 20.59 20.23
CA ARG A 628 -3.61 20.56 20.96
C ARG A 628 -4.09 19.17 21.33
N ALA A 629 -3.87 18.19 20.47
CA ALA A 629 -4.16 16.80 20.80
C ALA A 629 -3.39 16.34 22.06
N CYS A 630 -2.24 16.95 22.34
CA CYS A 630 -1.42 16.67 23.52
C CYS A 630 -1.77 17.54 24.76
N VAL A 631 -2.87 18.29 24.74
CA VAL A 631 -3.41 19.03 25.91
C VAL A 631 -4.40 18.12 26.70
N PRO A 632 -4.55 18.27 28.04
CA PRO A 632 -5.25 17.29 28.90
C PRO A 632 -6.76 17.09 28.68
N SER A 633 -7.38 17.71 27.67
CA SER A 633 -8.80 17.48 27.38
C SER A 633 -9.06 16.18 26.61
N PHE A 634 -8.02 15.55 26.03
CA PHE A 634 -8.00 14.25 25.33
C PHE A 634 -8.98 14.06 24.15
N LEU A 635 -9.95 14.96 23.97
CA LEU A 635 -11.03 14.83 23.01
C LEU A 635 -10.54 14.71 21.57
N LEU A 636 -9.55 15.52 21.18
CA LEU A 636 -9.03 15.56 19.82
C LEU A 636 -8.23 14.29 19.48
N LEU A 637 -7.50 13.75 20.45
CA LEU A 637 -6.75 12.50 20.26
C LEU A 637 -7.68 11.30 20.21
N SER A 638 -8.72 11.26 21.06
CA SER A 638 -9.77 10.23 20.98
C SER A 638 -10.53 10.29 19.66
N LEU A 639 -10.84 11.50 19.17
CA LEU A 639 -11.46 11.71 17.87
C LEU A 639 -10.57 11.23 16.72
N TYR A 640 -9.26 11.55 16.76
CA TYR A 640 -8.31 11.04 15.79
C TYR A 640 -8.24 9.50 15.81
N MET A 641 -8.15 8.88 16.99
CA MET A 641 -8.14 7.42 17.10
C MET A 641 -9.45 6.77 16.61
N LEU A 642 -10.59 7.45 16.79
CA LEU A 642 -11.89 7.00 16.29
C LEU A 642 -11.90 6.93 14.76
N PHE A 643 -11.45 7.99 14.10
CA PHE A 643 -11.36 8.06 12.64
C PHE A 643 -10.23 7.21 12.08
N GLN A 644 -9.09 7.10 12.77
CA GLN A 644 -7.98 6.26 12.33
C GLN A 644 -8.37 4.79 12.22
N ARG A 645 -9.07 4.27 13.24
CA ARG A 645 -9.29 2.83 13.37
C ARG A 645 -10.67 2.36 12.92
N TRP A 646 -11.60 3.25 12.56
CA TRP A 646 -12.96 2.92 12.09
C TRP A 646 -13.68 1.89 13.00
N LYS A 647 -13.20 1.73 14.25
CA LYS A 647 -13.57 0.67 15.17
C LYS A 647 -14.72 1.16 16.02
N TRP A 648 -15.92 0.89 15.57
CA TRP A 648 -17.06 0.75 16.47
C TRP A 648 -17.31 -0.74 16.68
N THR A 649 -16.64 -1.32 17.68
CA THR A 649 -17.17 -2.53 18.31
C THR A 649 -18.33 -2.11 19.21
N ARG A 650 -19.56 -2.14 18.69
CA ARG A 650 -20.67 -2.59 19.54
C ARG A 650 -20.47 -4.10 19.69
N LEU A 651 -19.78 -4.49 20.75
CA LEU A 651 -19.92 -5.85 21.30
C LEU A 651 -21.28 -5.96 21.98
#